data_AF-A0A934RT00-F1
#
_entry.id   AF-A0A934RT00-F1
#
_cell.length_a   1.000
_cell.length_b   1.000
_cell.length_c   1.000
_cell.angle_alpha   90.00
_cell.angle_beta   90.00
_cell.angle_gamma   90.00
#
_symmetry.space_group_name_H-M   'P 1'
#
loop_
_entity.id
_entity.type
_entity.pdbx_description
1 polymer ?
#
loop_
_entity_poly.entity_id
_entity_poly.type
_entity_poly.pdbx_seq_one_letter_code
_entity_poly.pdbx_strand_id
1 'polypeptide(L)'
;MNLPSALRMAISYRYLIATIFAYVTTFQLQAEEPVLGDLNADNVANVQDVALMVRHLQGIEFLPSESTPFADVNADGLLTQTDVEDLVNLILEQEPTGGIDLAKILQFSPANGEFDVSPTRETVVRFSMPLSEDSVVTNDNFFATFAGERLLTRVELSSDRMKATLFYLDYLPSGARVRVTFDGEGIKDFLGRPISVNGNGEINEIARSDFETLSYAPVVNTGIVGTVFASEKDSEGNDIPLQGVVIEVVGDEENTRTTTNASGEFELTPVPAGRFFVNVDGRPVTGGFPNEGYYPFIGKAWEAVAGVDDNPAGGGEGIIYLPYIQPAALITVSSTEETKVEFSNDLISENPELAGTELLVPANALFANDGTRGGRVGIAPVDPDRLPEELPPGLDLPLVITIQTDGATNFDVPVPIKLPNTPDPETGEKLAPGERSALWSFDHDVGEWEIAGPMRVSDDGMFLETEPGVGVRQPGWHGQRPGSSGGGGGGDGDGDDDGDDLEDLPGGDDGNDDGDDFEDLDVDSDTDTDTDTDTDTDTDTETDTDTDTDCEDSEEDCEDCEEGGIIAVDGPAIPVPSGMIKKFEKALNRIPRVRAEVQVTIGQTTGEMQDCCPDPKAQPISNGRMKAETKAQLSAVLRAKIWGPPLIHFEVDFKVLIGEFLLDAGVNINASPSISGSYGVERNECKGVNCAFFEFAVNLNIGLEALVEATAEYCVGYGRFAYCDDFDFTVRPAAVFANFKGFTNVDSCKGVTGNIGLDKIEFVADISAFGITVAYKYQIWP
;
A
#
# COMPACT_ATOMS: atom_id res chain seq x y z
N MET A 1 44.73 -77.42 -37.01
CA MET A 1 45.83 -76.48 -37.29
C MET A 1 45.85 -75.43 -36.20
N ASN A 2 46.97 -75.32 -35.51
CA ASN A 2 47.23 -74.36 -34.45
C ASN A 2 47.08 -72.93 -34.99
N LEU A 3 46.19 -72.13 -34.41
CA LEU A 3 46.28 -70.69 -34.58
C LEU A 3 47.57 -70.20 -33.89
N PRO A 4 48.37 -69.34 -34.55
CA PRO A 4 49.66 -68.91 -34.02
C PRO A 4 49.48 -68.09 -32.73
N SER A 5 50.41 -68.27 -31.80
CA SER A 5 50.46 -67.63 -30.47
C SER A 5 50.36 -66.09 -30.50
N ALA A 6 50.72 -65.46 -31.62
CA ALA A 6 50.57 -64.02 -31.82
C ALA A 6 49.09 -63.56 -31.89
N LEU A 7 48.16 -64.41 -32.35
CA LEU A 7 46.75 -64.02 -32.48
C LEU A 7 45.99 -64.10 -31.14
N ARG A 8 46.41 -64.97 -30.22
CA ARG A 8 45.84 -65.02 -28.86
C ARG A 8 46.25 -63.82 -28.02
N MET A 9 47.48 -63.32 -28.19
CA MET A 9 47.97 -62.14 -27.47
C MET A 9 47.33 -60.83 -27.99
N ALA A 10 47.05 -60.73 -29.29
CA ALA A 10 46.37 -59.57 -29.87
C ALA A 10 44.87 -59.46 -29.50
N ILE A 11 44.19 -60.59 -29.30
CA ILE A 11 42.78 -60.61 -28.86
C ILE A 11 42.69 -60.27 -27.37
N SER A 12 43.60 -60.77 -26.52
CA SER A 12 43.63 -60.40 -25.10
C SER A 12 44.01 -58.92 -24.87
N TYR A 13 44.85 -58.31 -25.71
CA TYR A 13 45.20 -56.89 -25.61
C TYR A 13 44.06 -55.96 -26.07
N ARG A 14 43.25 -56.37 -27.06
CA ARG A 14 42.06 -55.63 -27.50
C ARG A 14 40.92 -55.69 -26.47
N TYR A 15 40.72 -56.82 -25.80
CA TYR A 15 39.76 -56.91 -24.71
C TYR A 15 40.21 -56.14 -23.46
N LEU A 16 41.52 -56.11 -23.15
CA LEU A 16 42.06 -55.32 -22.03
C LEU A 16 41.97 -53.80 -22.29
N ILE A 17 42.29 -53.35 -23.50
CA ILE A 17 42.13 -51.93 -23.86
C ILE A 17 40.66 -51.54 -23.95
N ALA A 18 39.77 -52.41 -24.47
CA ALA A 18 38.33 -52.11 -24.51
C ALA A 18 37.68 -52.14 -23.10
N THR A 19 38.19 -52.96 -22.17
CA THR A 19 37.72 -52.92 -20.77
C THR A 19 38.29 -51.75 -20.00
N ILE A 20 39.53 -51.31 -20.28
CA ILE A 20 40.08 -50.07 -19.71
C ILE A 20 39.38 -48.85 -20.32
N PHE A 21 39.08 -48.82 -21.62
CA PHE A 21 38.30 -47.74 -22.23
C PHE A 21 36.85 -47.71 -21.72
N ALA A 22 36.23 -48.89 -21.51
CA ALA A 22 34.89 -48.98 -20.93
C ALA A 22 34.86 -48.66 -19.41
N TYR A 23 35.96 -48.87 -18.67
CA TYR A 23 36.10 -48.43 -17.28
C TYR A 23 36.46 -46.94 -17.15
N VAL A 24 37.13 -46.35 -18.15
CA VAL A 24 37.47 -44.92 -18.16
C VAL A 24 36.29 -44.06 -18.64
N THR A 25 35.31 -44.62 -19.38
CA THR A 25 34.08 -43.92 -19.78
C THR A 25 32.91 -44.03 -18.78
N THR A 26 33.07 -44.72 -17.65
CA THR A 26 32.02 -44.85 -16.62
C THR A 26 32.43 -44.34 -15.23
N PHE A 27 33.55 -43.63 -15.13
CA PHE A 27 33.60 -42.54 -14.14
C PHE A 27 32.79 -41.39 -14.72
N GLN A 28 31.46 -41.47 -14.58
CA GLN A 28 30.75 -40.24 -14.33
C GLN A 28 31.37 -39.69 -13.05
N LEU A 29 32.12 -38.61 -13.16
CA LEU A 29 32.23 -37.67 -12.05
C LEU A 29 30.78 -37.33 -11.71
N GLN A 30 30.19 -38.01 -10.72
CA GLN A 30 29.12 -37.39 -9.98
C GLN A 30 29.79 -36.17 -9.35
N ALA A 31 29.53 -35.00 -9.94
CA ALA A 31 29.72 -33.78 -9.19
C ALA A 31 28.93 -33.94 -7.89
N GLU A 32 29.59 -33.73 -6.77
CA GLU A 32 28.93 -33.69 -5.47
C GLU A 32 27.86 -32.60 -5.55
N GLU A 33 26.66 -32.87 -5.02
CA GLU A 33 25.59 -31.87 -5.11
C GLU A 33 26.02 -30.62 -4.34
N PRO A 34 25.87 -29.42 -4.94
CA PRO A 34 26.26 -28.20 -4.28
C PRO A 34 25.43 -27.99 -3.01
N VAL A 35 26.10 -27.47 -1.98
CA VAL A 35 25.54 -27.31 -0.64
C VAL A 35 25.06 -25.88 -0.46
N LEU A 36 23.80 -25.70 -0.05
CA LEU A 36 23.27 -24.38 0.30
C LEU A 36 24.09 -23.78 1.45
N GLY A 37 24.48 -22.51 1.33
CA GLY A 37 25.30 -21.83 2.33
C GLY A 37 26.81 -22.12 2.28
N ASP A 38 27.29 -22.98 1.36
CA ASP A 38 28.73 -23.13 1.10
C ASP A 38 29.20 -22.03 0.14
N LEU A 39 29.94 -21.06 0.69
CA LEU A 39 30.37 -19.84 -0.03
C LEU A 39 31.85 -19.87 -0.41
N ASN A 40 32.59 -20.85 0.11
CA ASN A 40 34.02 -21.02 -0.16
C ASN A 40 34.32 -22.21 -1.09
N ALA A 41 33.30 -22.99 -1.46
CA ALA A 41 33.35 -24.17 -2.31
C ALA A 41 34.19 -25.32 -1.74
N ASP A 42 34.14 -25.52 -0.41
CA ASP A 42 34.74 -26.66 0.28
C ASP A 42 33.77 -27.83 0.51
N ASN A 43 32.55 -27.71 -0.02
CA ASN A 43 31.40 -28.62 0.12
C ASN A 43 30.86 -28.72 1.55
N VAL A 44 31.13 -27.72 2.41
CA VAL A 44 30.69 -27.70 3.81
C VAL A 44 30.26 -26.30 4.23
N ALA A 45 28.95 -26.07 4.37
CA ALA A 45 28.44 -24.86 5.02
C ALA A 45 28.88 -24.81 6.50
N ASN A 46 29.73 -23.83 6.84
CA ASN A 46 30.29 -23.68 8.17
C ASN A 46 30.53 -22.20 8.56
N VAL A 47 31.13 -21.97 9.73
CA VAL A 47 31.36 -20.61 10.27
C VAL A 47 32.26 -19.76 9.37
N GLN A 48 33.09 -20.37 8.50
CA GLN A 48 33.86 -19.62 7.50
C GLN A 48 32.95 -18.99 6.45
N ASP A 49 31.88 -19.68 6.04
CA ASP A 49 30.91 -19.17 5.06
C ASP A 49 30.07 -18.04 5.65
N VAL A 50 29.66 -18.18 6.92
CA VAL A 50 29.03 -17.09 7.69
C VAL A 50 29.93 -15.84 7.67
N ALA A 51 31.24 -16.00 7.86
CA ALA A 51 32.17 -14.87 7.82
C ALA A 51 32.28 -14.24 6.42
N LEU A 52 32.20 -15.03 5.35
CA LEU A 52 32.19 -14.51 3.97
C LEU A 52 30.90 -13.73 3.69
N MET A 53 29.74 -14.27 4.08
CA MET A 53 28.45 -13.61 3.92
C MET A 53 28.39 -12.27 4.67
N VAL A 54 28.83 -12.24 5.94
CA VAL A 54 28.87 -11.01 6.73
C VAL A 54 29.80 -9.97 6.10
N ARG A 55 30.96 -10.37 5.56
CA ARG A 55 31.88 -9.44 4.87
C ARG A 55 31.27 -8.86 3.59
N HIS A 56 30.46 -9.65 2.88
CA HIS A 56 29.74 -9.19 1.71
C HIS A 56 28.67 -8.16 2.07
N LEU A 57 27.83 -8.45 3.07
CA LEU A 57 26.80 -7.53 3.55
C LEU A 57 27.40 -6.24 4.13
N GLN A 58 28.59 -6.31 4.72
CA GLN A 58 29.32 -5.14 5.21
C GLN A 58 30.07 -4.37 4.11
N GLY A 59 30.03 -4.81 2.85
CA GLY A 59 30.76 -4.18 1.75
C GLY A 59 32.29 -4.25 1.89
N ILE A 60 32.82 -5.09 2.79
CA ILE A 60 34.25 -5.26 3.03
C ILE A 60 34.87 -6.12 1.92
N GLU A 61 34.19 -7.20 1.55
CA GLU A 61 34.60 -8.12 0.50
C GLU A 61 33.37 -8.77 -0.11
N PHE A 62 33.12 -8.53 -1.39
CA PHE A 62 31.95 -9.08 -2.07
C PHE A 62 32.17 -10.55 -2.46
N LEU A 63 31.13 -11.37 -2.28
CA LEU A 63 31.06 -12.72 -2.80
C LEU A 63 31.25 -12.74 -4.33
N PRO A 64 32.02 -13.71 -4.86
CA PRO A 64 32.01 -14.04 -6.28
C PRO A 64 30.59 -14.37 -6.78
N SER A 65 30.29 -14.03 -8.03
CA SER A 65 29.00 -14.32 -8.68
C SER A 65 28.64 -15.80 -8.69
N GLU A 66 29.64 -16.69 -8.65
CA GLU A 66 29.44 -18.14 -8.57
C GLU A 66 28.93 -18.58 -7.19
N SER A 67 29.28 -17.84 -6.12
CA SER A 67 28.90 -18.16 -4.73
C SER A 67 27.60 -17.47 -4.29
N THR A 68 27.26 -16.32 -4.87
CA THR A 68 26.08 -15.52 -4.49
C THR A 68 24.77 -16.33 -4.49
N PRO A 69 24.48 -17.22 -5.46
CA PRO A 69 23.24 -18.00 -5.45
C PRO A 69 23.11 -18.99 -4.28
N PHE A 70 24.21 -19.33 -3.60
CA PHE A 70 24.20 -20.20 -2.42
C PHE A 70 24.08 -19.42 -1.11
N ALA A 71 24.17 -18.09 -1.18
CA ALA A 71 24.16 -17.21 -0.01
C ALA A 71 22.75 -16.81 0.42
N ASP A 72 21.78 -16.84 -0.50
CA ASP A 72 20.36 -16.65 -0.22
C ASP A 72 19.80 -17.97 0.34
N VAL A 73 19.81 -18.10 1.67
CA VAL A 73 19.54 -19.37 2.36
C VAL A 73 18.03 -19.60 2.49
N ASN A 74 17.24 -18.53 2.61
CA ASN A 74 15.79 -18.62 2.67
C ASN A 74 15.12 -18.59 1.28
N ALA A 75 15.91 -18.37 0.23
CA ALA A 75 15.50 -18.31 -1.17
C ALA A 75 14.42 -17.25 -1.42
N ASP A 76 14.51 -16.11 -0.75
CA ASP A 76 13.60 -14.96 -0.91
C ASP A 76 14.04 -14.00 -2.03
N GLY A 77 15.18 -14.29 -2.67
CA GLY A 77 15.77 -13.52 -3.77
C GLY A 77 16.60 -12.33 -3.33
N LEU A 78 16.78 -12.11 -2.03
CA LEU A 78 17.57 -11.03 -1.45
C LEU A 78 18.65 -11.61 -0.53
N LEU A 79 19.86 -11.08 -0.63
CA LEU A 79 20.93 -11.43 0.30
C LEU A 79 20.96 -10.42 1.44
N THR A 80 20.52 -10.84 2.62
CA THR A 80 20.31 -9.98 3.78
C THR A 80 20.89 -10.57 5.07
N GLN A 81 20.70 -9.89 6.20
CA GLN A 81 21.11 -10.41 7.51
C GLN A 81 20.28 -11.63 7.94
N THR A 82 19.05 -11.77 7.42
CA THR A 82 18.21 -12.94 7.68
C THR A 82 18.91 -14.21 7.18
N ASP A 83 19.56 -14.16 6.02
CA ASP A 83 20.33 -15.29 5.48
C ASP A 83 21.52 -15.67 6.35
N VAL A 84 22.14 -14.70 7.03
CA VAL A 84 23.20 -14.98 8.00
C VAL A 84 22.64 -15.74 9.20
N GLU A 85 21.47 -15.35 9.69
CA GLU A 85 20.79 -16.01 10.81
C GLU A 85 20.35 -17.42 10.41
N ASP A 86 19.77 -17.58 9.22
CA ASP A 86 19.35 -18.87 8.67
C ASP A 86 20.54 -19.80 8.42
N LEU A 87 21.66 -19.28 7.91
CA LEU A 87 22.89 -20.05 7.76
C LEU A 87 23.45 -20.49 9.13
N VAL A 88 23.42 -19.62 10.13
CA VAL A 88 23.87 -19.96 11.49
C VAL A 88 22.97 -21.05 12.08
N ASN A 89 21.66 -20.94 11.93
CA ASN A 89 20.71 -21.95 12.40
C ASN A 89 20.94 -23.30 11.72
N LEU A 90 21.10 -23.31 10.39
CA LEU A 90 21.44 -24.50 9.60
C LEU A 90 22.72 -25.19 10.09
N ILE A 91 23.76 -24.41 10.43
CA ILE A 91 25.03 -24.94 10.96
C ILE A 91 24.87 -25.51 12.39
N LEU A 92 24.08 -24.84 13.23
CA LEU A 92 23.91 -25.19 14.65
C LEU A 92 22.99 -26.40 14.86
N GLU A 93 21.91 -26.51 14.07
CA GLU A 93 20.92 -27.57 14.21
C GLU A 93 21.42 -28.93 13.67
N GLN A 94 22.53 -28.95 12.92
CA GLN A 94 23.06 -30.16 12.25
C GLN A 94 22.01 -30.87 11.38
N GLU A 95 21.01 -30.15 10.91
CA GLU A 95 20.14 -30.67 9.86
C GLU A 95 21.02 -30.99 8.64
N PRO A 96 20.85 -32.14 7.98
CA PRO A 96 21.55 -32.38 6.74
C PRO A 96 21.16 -31.25 5.80
N THR A 97 22.14 -30.44 5.39
CA THR A 97 21.94 -29.34 4.44
C THR A 97 21.12 -29.90 3.29
N GLY A 98 19.87 -29.44 3.16
CA GLY A 98 19.00 -29.85 2.07
C GLY A 98 19.69 -29.55 0.74
N GLY A 99 19.40 -30.36 -0.28
CA GLY A 99 19.75 -29.94 -1.64
C GLY A 99 19.08 -28.61 -1.94
N ILE A 100 19.73 -27.78 -2.75
CA ILE A 100 19.17 -26.47 -3.13
C ILE A 100 17.86 -26.69 -3.88
N ASP A 101 16.80 -25.99 -3.49
CA ASP A 101 15.51 -26.06 -4.18
C ASP A 101 15.63 -25.70 -5.66
N LEU A 102 14.68 -26.15 -6.48
CA LEU A 102 14.62 -25.68 -7.88
C LEU A 102 14.28 -24.19 -7.90
N ALA A 103 14.85 -23.46 -8.87
CA ALA A 103 14.44 -22.07 -9.09
C ALA A 103 12.92 -21.99 -9.30
N LYS A 104 12.29 -21.01 -8.66
CA LYS A 104 10.86 -20.75 -8.74
C LYS A 104 10.58 -19.28 -9.00
N ILE A 105 9.36 -18.97 -9.43
CA ILE A 105 8.89 -17.59 -9.47
C ILE A 105 8.50 -17.19 -8.05
N LEU A 106 9.14 -16.15 -7.53
CA LEU A 106 8.79 -15.56 -6.24
C LEU A 106 7.54 -14.71 -6.35
N GLN A 107 7.44 -13.92 -7.42
CA GLN A 107 6.39 -12.94 -7.58
C GLN A 107 6.17 -12.55 -9.04
N PHE A 108 4.90 -12.30 -9.38
CA PHE A 108 4.49 -11.48 -10.51
C PHE A 108 4.19 -10.05 -10.03
N SER A 109 4.59 -9.05 -10.81
CA SER A 109 4.11 -7.67 -10.67
C SER A 109 3.65 -7.19 -12.06
N PRO A 110 2.37 -6.89 -12.31
CA PRO A 110 1.26 -6.94 -11.37
C PRO A 110 1.02 -8.32 -10.76
N ALA A 111 0.64 -8.33 -9.48
CA ALA A 111 0.32 -9.53 -8.74
C ALA A 111 -0.99 -10.16 -9.26
N ASN A 112 -1.17 -11.45 -9.00
CA ASN A 112 -2.39 -12.14 -9.39
C ASN A 112 -3.60 -11.58 -8.61
N GLY A 113 -4.60 -11.11 -9.34
CA GLY A 113 -5.78 -10.42 -8.84
C GLY A 113 -5.57 -8.93 -8.56
N GLU A 114 -4.45 -8.34 -8.96
CA GLU A 114 -4.23 -6.89 -8.88
C GLU A 114 -5.22 -6.16 -9.80
N PHE A 115 -5.68 -4.99 -9.36
CA PHE A 115 -6.61 -4.14 -10.07
C PHE A 115 -6.07 -2.71 -10.07
N ASP A 116 -6.74 -1.81 -10.79
CA ASP A 116 -6.32 -0.43 -10.97
C ASP A 116 -4.90 -0.29 -11.58
N VAL A 117 -4.49 -1.27 -12.39
CA VAL A 117 -3.19 -1.32 -13.04
C VAL A 117 -3.09 -0.27 -14.16
N SER A 118 -1.98 0.48 -14.18
CA SER A 118 -1.71 1.47 -15.24
C SER A 118 -1.71 0.82 -16.63
N PRO A 119 -2.24 1.48 -17.67
CA PRO A 119 -2.15 1.00 -19.05
C PRO A 119 -0.72 0.82 -19.58
N THR A 120 0.28 1.42 -18.93
CA THR A 120 1.70 1.28 -19.28
C THR A 120 2.47 0.29 -18.40
N ARG A 121 1.85 -0.24 -17.34
CA ARG A 121 2.53 -1.10 -16.36
C ARG A 121 3.15 -2.31 -17.07
N GLU A 122 4.45 -2.47 -16.97
CA GLU A 122 5.15 -3.68 -17.41
C GLU A 122 4.82 -4.87 -16.51
N THR A 123 4.96 -6.11 -17.02
CA THR A 123 4.91 -7.28 -16.13
C THR A 123 6.28 -7.81 -15.80
N VAL A 124 6.60 -7.92 -14.51
CA VAL A 124 7.86 -8.43 -14.00
C VAL A 124 7.64 -9.79 -13.34
N VAL A 125 8.55 -10.72 -13.61
CA VAL A 125 8.72 -11.99 -12.90
C VAL A 125 10.07 -11.96 -12.19
N ARG A 126 10.06 -12.22 -10.88
CA ARG A 126 11.28 -12.40 -10.07
C ARG A 126 11.49 -13.88 -9.78
N PHE A 127 12.72 -14.35 -9.95
CA PHE A 127 13.12 -15.72 -9.67
C PHE A 127 13.81 -15.82 -8.32
N SER A 128 13.73 -16.98 -7.68
CA SER A 128 14.41 -17.26 -6.40
C SER A 128 15.92 -17.46 -6.54
N MET A 129 16.42 -17.61 -7.77
CA MET A 129 17.84 -17.74 -8.08
C MET A 129 18.06 -17.47 -9.58
N PRO A 130 19.30 -17.20 -10.02
CA PRO A 130 19.55 -16.88 -11.41
C PRO A 130 19.17 -18.02 -12.34
N LEU A 131 18.63 -17.70 -13.51
CA LEU A 131 18.50 -18.67 -14.59
C LEU A 131 19.88 -19.02 -15.16
N SER A 132 20.06 -20.23 -15.70
CA SER A 132 21.32 -20.64 -16.38
C SER A 132 21.66 -19.71 -17.53
N GLU A 133 22.95 -19.45 -17.79
CA GLU A 133 23.44 -18.69 -18.95
C GLU A 133 22.89 -19.18 -20.30
N ASP A 134 22.57 -20.47 -20.43
CA ASP A 134 22.00 -21.07 -21.65
C ASP A 134 20.48 -20.88 -21.80
N SER A 135 19.79 -20.43 -20.73
CA SER A 135 18.35 -20.19 -20.78
C SER A 135 18.04 -18.92 -21.55
N VAL A 136 17.03 -18.98 -22.43
CA VAL A 136 16.59 -17.82 -23.19
C VAL A 136 15.09 -17.69 -22.98
N VAL A 137 14.67 -16.63 -22.29
CA VAL A 137 13.25 -16.32 -22.11
C VAL A 137 12.78 -15.54 -23.33
N THR A 138 11.77 -16.05 -24.02
CA THR A 138 11.19 -15.44 -25.23
C THR A 138 9.70 -15.16 -25.06
N ASN A 139 9.08 -14.52 -26.04
CA ASN A 139 7.62 -14.33 -26.09
C ASN A 139 6.82 -15.66 -26.22
N ASP A 140 7.48 -16.79 -26.44
CA ASP A 140 6.81 -18.10 -26.34
C ASP A 140 6.71 -18.56 -24.89
N ASN A 141 7.71 -18.26 -24.07
CA ASN A 141 7.72 -18.55 -22.64
C ASN A 141 6.91 -17.54 -21.86
N PHE A 142 7.15 -16.24 -22.07
CA PHE A 142 6.59 -15.17 -21.27
C PHE A 142 5.78 -14.21 -22.13
N PHE A 143 4.46 -14.22 -21.97
CA PHE A 143 3.55 -13.43 -22.78
C PHE A 143 2.27 -13.08 -22.02
N ALA A 144 1.53 -12.12 -22.57
CA ALA A 144 0.24 -11.70 -22.06
C ALA A 144 -0.86 -11.88 -23.11
N THR A 145 -2.08 -12.16 -22.66
CA THR A 145 -3.26 -12.26 -23.51
C THR A 145 -4.41 -11.42 -23.00
N PHE A 146 -5.20 -10.92 -23.94
CA PHE A 146 -6.48 -10.25 -23.70
C PHE A 146 -7.50 -10.76 -24.72
N ALA A 147 -8.71 -11.07 -24.26
CA ALA A 147 -9.79 -11.61 -25.10
C ALA A 147 -9.38 -12.85 -25.95
N GLY A 148 -8.42 -13.65 -25.46
CA GLY A 148 -7.90 -14.84 -26.14
C GLY A 148 -6.78 -14.57 -27.17
N GLU A 149 -6.44 -13.31 -27.41
CA GLU A 149 -5.37 -12.91 -28.34
C GLU A 149 -4.11 -12.51 -27.58
N ARG A 150 -2.92 -12.80 -28.16
CA ARG A 150 -1.63 -12.36 -27.59
C ARG A 150 -1.43 -10.86 -27.79
N LEU A 151 -1.01 -10.17 -26.74
CA LEU A 151 -0.61 -8.77 -26.80
C LEU A 151 0.79 -8.64 -27.39
N LEU A 152 1.03 -7.53 -28.10
CA LEU A 152 2.34 -7.23 -28.68
C LEU A 152 3.31 -6.84 -27.55
N THR A 153 4.34 -7.66 -27.37
CA THR A 153 5.23 -7.58 -26.21
C THR A 153 6.69 -7.83 -26.58
N ARG A 154 7.59 -7.38 -25.70
CA ARG A 154 9.02 -7.67 -25.72
C ARG A 154 9.43 -8.19 -24.34
N VAL A 155 10.17 -9.29 -24.29
CA VAL A 155 10.80 -9.80 -23.07
C VAL A 155 12.22 -9.26 -22.93
N GLU A 156 12.57 -8.82 -21.73
CA GLU A 156 13.93 -8.49 -21.30
C GLU A 156 14.31 -9.37 -20.11
N LEU A 157 15.40 -10.12 -20.21
CA LEU A 157 15.99 -10.81 -19.07
C LEU A 157 17.15 -9.97 -18.55
N SER A 158 17.09 -9.63 -17.26
CA SER A 158 18.16 -8.93 -16.53
C SER A 158 19.52 -9.64 -16.64
N SER A 159 20.61 -8.88 -16.53
CA SER A 159 21.97 -9.40 -16.60
C SER A 159 22.35 -10.32 -15.43
N ASP A 160 21.77 -10.11 -14.25
CA ASP A 160 21.85 -11.02 -13.10
C ASP A 160 20.95 -12.26 -13.23
N ARG A 161 20.06 -12.26 -14.24
CA ARG A 161 19.13 -13.35 -14.58
C ARG A 161 18.15 -13.68 -13.46
N MET A 162 17.94 -12.77 -12.51
CA MET A 162 16.99 -12.87 -11.40
C MET A 162 15.61 -12.28 -11.74
N LYS A 163 15.53 -11.52 -12.84
CA LYS A 163 14.33 -10.79 -13.25
C LYS A 163 14.07 -10.93 -14.75
N ALA A 164 12.84 -11.28 -15.12
CA ALA A 164 12.35 -11.14 -16.49
C ALA A 164 11.23 -10.09 -16.53
N THR A 165 11.32 -9.15 -17.46
CA THR A 165 10.33 -8.08 -17.67
C THR A 165 9.66 -8.23 -19.03
N LEU A 166 8.34 -8.14 -19.06
CA LEU A 166 7.49 -8.14 -20.25
C LEU A 166 7.02 -6.70 -20.50
N PHE A 167 7.64 -6.06 -21.49
CA PHE A 167 7.25 -4.74 -21.98
C PHE A 167 6.11 -4.86 -22.96
N TYR A 168 5.06 -4.06 -22.78
CA TYR A 168 3.98 -3.91 -23.74
C TYR A 168 4.37 -2.86 -24.79
N LEU A 169 4.20 -3.20 -26.06
CA LEU A 169 4.56 -2.29 -27.17
C LEU A 169 3.41 -1.40 -27.63
N ASP A 170 2.22 -1.63 -27.06
CA ASP A 170 1.02 -0.79 -27.15
C ASP A 170 0.45 -0.65 -25.73
N TYR A 171 -0.40 0.37 -25.50
CA TYR A 171 -1.11 0.48 -24.23
C TYR A 171 -1.95 -0.77 -23.96
N LEU A 172 -1.93 -1.20 -22.70
CA LEU A 172 -2.82 -2.24 -22.25
C LEU A 172 -4.30 -1.81 -22.47
N PRO A 173 -5.20 -2.75 -22.82
CA PRO A 173 -6.58 -2.41 -23.09
C PRO A 173 -7.26 -1.76 -21.88
N SER A 174 -8.10 -0.74 -22.10
CA SER A 174 -8.86 -0.04 -21.05
C SER A 174 -9.78 -0.96 -20.26
N GLY A 175 -9.76 -0.89 -18.93
CA GLY A 175 -10.74 -1.55 -18.06
C GLY A 175 -10.84 -3.05 -18.29
N ALA A 176 -9.70 -3.71 -18.49
CA ALA A 176 -9.62 -5.04 -19.03
C ALA A 176 -8.90 -6.00 -18.09
N ARG A 177 -9.37 -7.26 -18.05
CA ARG A 177 -8.63 -8.36 -17.43
C ARG A 177 -7.58 -8.90 -18.40
N VAL A 178 -6.32 -8.75 -18.04
CA VAL A 178 -5.15 -9.24 -18.77
C VAL A 178 -4.62 -10.47 -18.07
N ARG A 179 -4.31 -11.51 -18.85
CA ARG A 179 -3.68 -12.74 -18.35
C ARG A 179 -2.24 -12.78 -18.79
N VAL A 180 -1.33 -12.87 -17.83
CA VAL A 180 0.08 -13.13 -18.06
C VAL A 180 0.37 -14.60 -17.85
N THR A 181 1.22 -15.16 -18.70
CA THR A 181 1.63 -16.56 -18.69
C THR A 181 3.15 -16.64 -18.73
N PHE A 182 3.73 -17.42 -17.83
CA PHE A 182 5.13 -17.81 -17.86
C PHE A 182 5.21 -19.34 -17.97
N ASP A 183 5.72 -19.83 -19.09
CA ASP A 183 5.93 -21.24 -19.38
C ASP A 183 7.40 -21.61 -19.07
N GLY A 184 7.57 -22.49 -18.07
CA GLY A 184 8.88 -22.96 -17.63
C GLY A 184 9.52 -24.00 -18.56
N GLU A 185 8.85 -24.46 -19.61
CA GLU A 185 9.40 -25.45 -20.52
C GLU A 185 10.74 -24.99 -21.13
N GLY A 186 11.78 -25.81 -20.94
CA GLY A 186 13.12 -25.55 -21.45
C GLY A 186 13.92 -24.47 -20.70
N ILE A 187 13.34 -23.83 -19.68
CA ILE A 187 14.03 -22.88 -18.82
C ILE A 187 14.73 -23.61 -17.68
N LYS A 188 15.96 -23.21 -17.36
CA LYS A 188 16.80 -23.85 -16.35
C LYS A 188 17.33 -22.85 -15.33
N ASP A 189 17.56 -23.32 -14.12
CA ASP A 189 18.29 -22.60 -13.06
C ASP A 189 19.80 -22.58 -13.33
N PHE A 190 20.56 -21.80 -12.57
CA PHE A 190 22.01 -21.66 -12.72
C PHE A 190 22.81 -22.97 -12.58
N LEU A 191 22.23 -24.02 -11.99
CA LEU A 191 22.80 -25.36 -11.89
C LEU A 191 22.49 -26.24 -13.11
N GLY A 192 21.74 -25.71 -14.09
CA GLY A 192 21.34 -26.40 -15.32
C GLY A 192 20.16 -27.36 -15.12
N ARG A 193 19.42 -27.25 -14.01
CA ARG A 193 18.22 -28.04 -13.71
C ARG A 193 16.97 -27.31 -14.21
N PRO A 194 15.89 -28.00 -14.61
CA PRO A 194 14.63 -27.35 -14.95
C PRO A 194 14.08 -26.56 -13.76
N ILE A 195 13.39 -25.45 -14.02
CA ILE A 195 12.76 -24.64 -12.98
C ILE A 195 11.39 -25.19 -12.57
N SER A 196 10.97 -24.91 -11.33
CA SER A 196 9.60 -25.16 -10.83
C SER A 196 8.88 -23.84 -10.67
N VAL A 197 8.21 -23.37 -11.74
CA VAL A 197 7.65 -22.01 -11.80
C VAL A 197 6.63 -21.72 -10.69
N ASN A 198 5.92 -22.71 -10.18
CA ASN A 198 4.93 -22.58 -9.09
C ASN A 198 5.49 -22.94 -7.70
N GLY A 199 6.75 -23.37 -7.60
CA GLY A 199 7.39 -23.74 -6.33
C GLY A 199 6.88 -25.02 -5.68
N ASN A 200 6.13 -25.85 -6.41
CA ASN A 200 5.59 -27.16 -5.95
C ASN A 200 6.54 -28.34 -6.23
N GLY A 201 7.70 -28.09 -6.84
CA GLY A 201 8.67 -29.11 -7.25
C GLY A 201 8.38 -29.76 -8.61
N GLU A 202 7.26 -29.43 -9.25
CA GLU A 202 6.94 -29.88 -10.62
C GLU A 202 7.66 -29.03 -11.66
N ILE A 203 8.02 -29.64 -12.80
CA ILE A 203 8.84 -29.03 -13.86
C ILE A 203 8.06 -28.92 -15.18
N ASN A 204 8.45 -27.97 -16.04
CA ASN A 204 7.75 -27.65 -17.30
C ASN A 204 6.28 -27.25 -17.08
N GLU A 205 5.98 -26.70 -15.92
CA GLU A 205 4.68 -26.13 -15.62
C GLU A 205 4.55 -24.72 -16.18
N ILE A 206 3.31 -24.23 -16.16
CA ILE A 206 2.95 -22.87 -16.52
C ILE A 206 2.49 -22.15 -15.25
N ALA A 207 3.08 -20.99 -14.99
CA ALA A 207 2.61 -20.03 -14.01
C ALA A 207 1.75 -18.95 -14.68
N ARG A 208 0.74 -18.45 -13.97
CA ARG A 208 -0.19 -17.43 -14.48
C ARG A 208 -0.44 -16.34 -13.45
N SER A 209 -0.63 -15.12 -13.96
CA SER A 209 -1.13 -13.99 -13.20
C SER A 209 -2.23 -13.31 -14.00
N ASP A 210 -3.39 -13.08 -13.39
CA ASP A 210 -4.46 -12.27 -13.97
C ASP A 210 -4.51 -10.93 -13.25
N PHE A 211 -4.58 -9.81 -13.97
CA PHE A 211 -4.79 -8.49 -13.37
C PHE A 211 -5.79 -7.66 -14.17
N GLU A 212 -6.30 -6.58 -13.57
CA GLU A 212 -7.27 -5.67 -14.17
C GLU A 212 -6.69 -4.26 -14.33
N THR A 213 -6.73 -3.74 -15.57
CA THR A 213 -6.28 -2.38 -15.89
C THR A 213 -7.34 -1.33 -15.57
N LEU A 214 -6.89 -0.10 -15.32
CA LEU A 214 -7.78 1.05 -15.20
C LEU A 214 -8.52 1.36 -16.49
N SER A 215 -9.70 1.95 -16.33
CA SER A 215 -10.42 2.55 -17.46
C SER A 215 -9.89 3.95 -17.71
N TYR A 216 -9.42 4.19 -18.93
CA TYR A 216 -9.10 5.55 -19.41
C TYR A 216 -10.21 6.12 -20.32
N ALA A 217 -11.40 5.52 -20.31
CA ALA A 217 -12.55 6.05 -21.03
C ALA A 217 -13.08 7.35 -20.37
N PRO A 218 -13.21 8.46 -21.12
CA PRO A 218 -13.66 9.73 -20.56
C PRO A 218 -15.14 9.71 -20.18
N VAL A 219 -15.48 10.42 -19.10
CA VAL A 219 -16.84 10.60 -18.60
C VAL A 219 -17.29 12.04 -18.83
N VAL A 220 -18.48 12.21 -19.41
CA VAL A 220 -19.03 13.53 -19.73
C VAL A 220 -19.17 14.37 -18.46
N ASN A 221 -18.90 15.68 -18.56
CA ASN A 221 -18.90 16.64 -17.46
C ASN A 221 -17.95 16.26 -16.32
N THR A 222 -16.88 15.52 -16.61
CA THR A 222 -15.84 15.20 -15.63
C THR A 222 -14.55 15.87 -16.08
N GLY A 223 -13.92 16.67 -15.23
CA GLY A 223 -12.76 17.49 -15.60
C GLY A 223 -11.76 17.61 -14.45
N ILE A 224 -10.51 17.91 -14.81
CA ILE A 224 -9.41 18.21 -13.87
C ILE A 224 -8.92 19.62 -14.13
N VAL A 225 -8.67 20.37 -13.05
CA VAL A 225 -7.99 21.66 -13.07
C VAL A 225 -6.74 21.61 -12.20
N GLY A 226 -5.73 22.38 -12.58
CA GLY A 226 -4.52 22.48 -11.78
C GLY A 226 -3.56 23.54 -12.28
N THR A 227 -2.46 23.70 -11.56
CA THR A 227 -1.38 24.65 -11.88
C THR A 227 -0.03 23.96 -11.78
N VAL A 228 0.86 24.21 -12.74
CA VAL A 228 2.22 23.66 -12.78
C VAL A 228 3.24 24.77 -12.57
N PHE A 229 4.12 24.57 -11.60
CA PHE A 229 5.23 25.47 -11.27
C PHE A 229 6.58 24.76 -11.39
N ALA A 230 7.66 25.54 -11.51
CA ALA A 230 9.00 25.04 -11.27
C ALA A 230 9.16 24.66 -9.79
N SER A 231 9.91 23.60 -9.50
CA SER A 231 10.32 23.28 -8.11
C SER A 231 11.26 24.34 -7.56
N GLU A 232 12.00 25.06 -8.39
CA GLU A 232 12.79 26.21 -7.97
C GLU A 232 11.89 27.43 -7.73
N LYS A 233 12.30 28.25 -6.76
CA LYS A 233 11.70 29.56 -6.51
C LYS A 233 12.47 30.65 -7.24
N ASP A 234 11.80 31.75 -7.53
CA ASP A 234 12.49 32.94 -8.06
C ASP A 234 13.38 33.59 -6.98
N SER A 235 14.12 34.63 -7.36
CA SER A 235 15.01 35.36 -6.43
C SER A 235 14.30 36.05 -5.27
N GLU A 236 12.96 36.17 -5.32
CA GLU A 236 12.11 36.77 -4.31
C GLU A 236 11.39 35.71 -3.45
N GLY A 237 11.55 34.42 -3.77
CA GLY A 237 10.92 33.29 -3.07
C GLY A 237 9.53 32.91 -3.61
N ASN A 238 9.09 33.49 -4.73
CA ASN A 238 7.80 33.18 -5.33
C ASN A 238 7.88 31.96 -6.26
N ASP A 239 6.71 31.41 -6.55
CA ASP A 239 6.56 30.27 -7.46
C ASP A 239 6.63 30.71 -8.91
N ILE A 240 7.31 29.92 -9.74
CA ILE A 240 7.54 30.24 -11.15
C ILE A 240 6.57 29.42 -12.00
N PRO A 241 5.53 30.02 -12.62
CA PRO A 241 4.57 29.29 -13.43
C PRO A 241 5.21 28.74 -14.71
N LEU A 242 4.90 27.49 -15.04
CA LEU A 242 5.40 26.83 -16.24
C LEU A 242 4.34 26.84 -17.33
N GLN A 243 4.57 27.64 -18.37
CA GLN A 243 3.73 27.67 -19.58
C GLN A 243 4.13 26.59 -20.57
N GLY A 244 3.15 25.90 -21.16
CA GLY A 244 3.37 24.93 -22.23
C GLY A 244 3.73 23.52 -21.76
N VAL A 245 3.54 23.22 -20.47
CA VAL A 245 3.57 21.85 -19.95
C VAL A 245 2.39 21.09 -20.58
N VAL A 246 2.66 19.91 -21.12
CA VAL A 246 1.63 19.06 -21.73
C VAL A 246 1.05 18.16 -20.65
N ILE A 247 -0.27 18.10 -20.57
CA ILE A 247 -1.00 17.20 -19.67
C ILE A 247 -1.87 16.28 -20.53
N GLU A 248 -1.75 14.97 -20.36
CA GLU A 248 -2.49 13.98 -21.17
C GLU A 248 -2.86 12.74 -20.36
N VAL A 249 -4.01 12.14 -20.65
CA VAL A 249 -4.44 10.87 -20.02
C VAL A 249 -3.72 9.70 -20.70
N VAL A 250 -3.11 8.85 -19.88
CA VAL A 250 -2.40 7.66 -20.36
C VAL A 250 -3.37 6.69 -21.01
N GLY A 251 -3.11 6.32 -22.27
CA GLY A 251 -3.97 5.46 -23.09
C GLY A 251 -4.99 6.21 -23.95
N ASP A 252 -5.16 7.52 -23.77
CA ASP A 252 -6.06 8.38 -24.57
C ASP A 252 -5.43 9.74 -24.94
N GLU A 253 -4.11 9.77 -25.13
CA GLU A 253 -3.32 10.99 -25.33
C GLU A 253 -3.70 11.77 -26.59
N GLU A 254 -4.25 11.07 -27.60
CA GLU A 254 -4.70 11.71 -28.84
C GLU A 254 -5.96 12.56 -28.65
N ASN A 255 -6.83 12.19 -27.69
CA ASN A 255 -8.13 12.82 -27.50
C ASN A 255 -8.21 13.63 -26.21
N THR A 256 -7.55 13.18 -25.14
CA THR A 256 -7.64 13.76 -23.80
C THR A 256 -6.30 14.36 -23.40
N ARG A 257 -6.03 15.57 -23.91
CA ARG A 257 -4.81 16.35 -23.64
C ARG A 257 -5.06 17.85 -23.57
N THR A 258 -4.22 18.57 -22.83
CA THR A 258 -4.20 20.03 -22.74
C THR A 258 -2.78 20.57 -22.54
N THR A 259 -2.62 21.89 -22.48
CA THR A 259 -1.34 22.54 -22.15
C THR A 259 -1.54 23.68 -21.17
N THR A 260 -0.59 23.88 -20.26
CA THR A 260 -0.62 24.98 -19.30
C THR A 260 -0.50 26.35 -19.95
N ASN A 261 -1.22 27.33 -19.39
CA ASN A 261 -1.24 28.72 -19.84
C ASN A 261 -0.05 29.52 -19.26
N ALA A 262 -0.02 30.84 -19.47
CA ALA A 262 1.05 31.73 -18.98
C ALA A 262 1.15 31.82 -17.44
N SER A 263 0.07 31.51 -16.73
CA SER A 263 0.03 31.40 -15.26
C SER A 263 0.32 29.98 -14.77
N GLY A 264 0.65 29.04 -15.67
CA GLY A 264 0.87 27.63 -15.34
C GLY A 264 -0.41 26.82 -15.18
N GLU A 265 -1.59 27.42 -15.35
CA GLU A 265 -2.88 26.77 -15.10
C GLU A 265 -3.31 25.93 -16.31
N PHE A 266 -4.04 24.84 -16.07
CA PHE A 266 -4.66 24.01 -17.09
C PHE A 266 -6.06 23.54 -16.68
N GLU A 267 -6.84 23.20 -17.69
CA GLU A 267 -8.11 22.48 -17.58
C GLU A 267 -8.07 21.32 -18.58
N LEU A 268 -8.36 20.12 -18.09
CA LEU A 268 -8.41 18.89 -18.89
C LEU A 268 -9.81 18.29 -18.77
N THR A 269 -10.54 18.25 -19.88
CA THR A 269 -11.93 17.77 -19.93
C THR A 269 -12.30 17.28 -21.34
N PRO A 270 -13.10 16.21 -21.47
CA PRO A 270 -13.53 15.30 -20.41
C PRO A 270 -12.41 14.33 -20.00
N VAL A 271 -12.40 13.89 -18.74
CA VAL A 271 -11.47 12.88 -18.21
C VAL A 271 -12.20 11.63 -17.71
N PRO A 272 -11.50 10.50 -17.47
CA PRO A 272 -12.08 9.35 -16.78
C PRO A 272 -12.56 9.70 -15.37
N ALA A 273 -13.49 8.91 -14.85
CA ALA A 273 -13.91 9.01 -13.44
C ALA A 273 -13.22 7.92 -12.59
N GLY A 274 -13.07 8.19 -11.30
CA GLY A 274 -12.27 7.38 -10.41
C GLY A 274 -10.78 7.62 -10.65
N ARG A 275 -9.97 6.61 -10.38
CA ARG A 275 -8.51 6.64 -10.55
C ARG A 275 -8.13 6.45 -12.03
N PHE A 276 -7.20 7.23 -12.55
CA PHE A 276 -6.63 7.07 -13.89
C PHE A 276 -5.22 7.66 -13.94
N PHE A 277 -4.40 7.22 -14.89
CA PHE A 277 -3.04 7.72 -15.05
C PHE A 277 -2.98 8.90 -16.03
N VAL A 278 -2.10 9.84 -15.74
CA VAL A 278 -1.75 10.95 -16.60
C VAL A 278 -0.26 11.06 -16.78
N ASN A 279 0.14 11.69 -17.87
CA ASN A 279 1.48 12.16 -18.11
C ASN A 279 1.51 13.70 -18.02
N VAL A 280 2.40 14.22 -17.18
CA VAL A 280 2.70 15.65 -17.05
C VAL A 280 4.08 15.88 -17.66
N ASP A 281 4.14 16.35 -18.91
CA ASP A 281 5.39 16.50 -19.67
C ASP A 281 5.85 17.97 -19.75
N GLY A 282 6.90 18.29 -18.98
CA GLY A 282 7.54 19.61 -18.97
C GLY A 282 8.62 19.81 -20.04
N ARG A 283 9.03 18.78 -20.78
CA ARG A 283 10.13 18.88 -21.76
C ARG A 283 9.86 19.91 -22.87
N PRO A 284 8.62 20.09 -23.37
CA PRO A 284 8.31 21.12 -24.37
C PRO A 284 8.51 22.56 -23.90
N VAL A 285 8.52 22.83 -22.58
CA VAL A 285 8.62 24.18 -22.01
C VAL A 285 9.90 24.89 -22.45
N THR A 286 11.02 24.18 -22.45
CA THR A 286 12.31 24.73 -22.90
C THR A 286 12.57 24.43 -24.38
N GLY A 287 12.01 23.35 -24.91
CA GLY A 287 12.22 22.88 -26.28
C GLY A 287 13.63 22.34 -26.55
N GLY A 288 14.47 22.27 -25.53
CA GLY A 288 15.88 21.91 -25.63
C GLY A 288 16.19 20.46 -25.29
N PHE A 289 15.21 19.67 -24.85
CA PHE A 289 15.40 18.26 -24.52
C PHE A 289 15.89 17.46 -25.74
N PRO A 290 16.87 16.54 -25.58
CA PRO A 290 17.58 16.23 -24.33
C PRO A 290 18.92 16.98 -24.17
N ASN A 291 19.26 17.92 -25.04
CA ASN A 291 20.61 18.50 -25.12
C ASN A 291 20.80 19.77 -24.28
N GLU A 292 19.72 20.49 -23.99
CA GLU A 292 19.68 21.65 -23.11
C GLU A 292 18.82 21.34 -21.89
N GLY A 293 18.76 22.28 -20.93
CA GLY A 293 18.07 22.02 -19.68
C GLY A 293 16.56 21.95 -19.89
N TYR A 294 15.90 21.12 -19.10
CA TYR A 294 14.49 20.76 -19.31
C TYR A 294 13.79 20.49 -17.98
N TYR A 295 12.47 20.59 -18.00
CA TYR A 295 11.62 20.06 -16.95
C TYR A 295 11.23 18.62 -17.31
N PRO A 296 11.28 17.66 -16.38
CA PRO A 296 11.04 16.25 -16.69
C PRO A 296 9.57 16.00 -17.04
N PHE A 297 9.28 14.75 -17.42
CA PHE A 297 7.90 14.27 -17.49
C PHE A 297 7.62 13.37 -16.30
N ILE A 298 6.34 13.26 -15.93
CA ILE A 298 5.90 12.53 -14.74
C ILE A 298 4.65 11.73 -15.08
N GLY A 299 4.75 10.41 -14.99
CA GLY A 299 3.59 9.53 -14.91
C GLY A 299 3.09 9.46 -13.47
N LYS A 300 1.80 9.73 -13.25
CA LYS A 300 1.14 9.58 -11.95
C LYS A 300 -0.35 9.31 -12.09
N ALA A 301 -0.95 8.75 -11.04
CA ALA A 301 -2.39 8.60 -10.96
C ALA A 301 -3.07 9.87 -10.43
N TRP A 302 -4.24 10.19 -10.98
CA TRP A 302 -5.18 11.18 -10.45
C TRP A 302 -6.52 10.52 -10.18
N GLU A 303 -7.35 11.18 -9.37
CA GLU A 303 -8.72 10.78 -9.12
C GLU A 303 -9.69 11.91 -9.52
N ALA A 304 -10.80 11.53 -10.16
CA ALA A 304 -11.87 12.47 -10.48
C ALA A 304 -13.25 11.92 -10.08
N VAL A 305 -14.08 12.79 -9.50
CA VAL A 305 -15.48 12.49 -9.21
C VAL A 305 -16.30 12.67 -10.49
N ALA A 306 -17.03 11.63 -10.88
CA ALA A 306 -17.87 11.65 -12.08
C ALA A 306 -18.88 12.82 -12.04
N GLY A 307 -18.93 13.60 -13.11
CA GLY A 307 -19.87 14.73 -13.26
C GLY A 307 -19.43 16.03 -12.57
N VAL A 308 -18.20 16.07 -12.02
CA VAL A 308 -17.55 17.28 -11.50
C VAL A 308 -16.49 17.73 -12.50
N ASP A 309 -16.51 18.98 -12.94
CA ASP A 309 -15.64 19.52 -13.99
C ASP A 309 -14.35 20.18 -13.47
N ASP A 310 -14.24 20.40 -12.15
CA ASP A 310 -13.15 21.12 -11.49
C ASP A 310 -12.43 20.29 -10.42
N ASN A 311 -12.26 18.97 -10.65
CA ASN A 311 -11.49 18.14 -9.73
C ASN A 311 -10.03 18.66 -9.65
N PRO A 312 -9.43 18.82 -8.46
CA PRO A 312 -8.06 19.28 -8.35
C PRO A 312 -7.08 18.20 -8.80
N ALA A 313 -6.10 18.58 -9.62
CA ALA A 313 -5.03 17.68 -10.05
C ALA A 313 -4.24 17.12 -8.85
N GLY A 314 -3.80 15.87 -8.94
CA GLY A 314 -2.86 15.27 -7.98
C GLY A 314 -3.41 14.93 -6.60
N GLY A 315 -4.71 15.11 -6.33
CA GLY A 315 -5.28 14.77 -5.02
C GLY A 315 -4.85 15.74 -3.92
N GLY A 316 -5.21 17.02 -4.03
CA GLY A 316 -4.80 18.05 -3.06
C GLY A 316 -5.25 19.43 -3.49
N GLU A 317 -4.34 20.41 -3.41
CA GLU A 317 -4.60 21.80 -3.82
C GLU A 317 -4.56 22.02 -5.35
N GLY A 318 -4.30 20.98 -6.15
CA GLY A 318 -4.21 21.11 -7.60
C GLY A 318 -2.88 21.69 -8.09
N ILE A 319 -1.81 21.60 -7.29
CA ILE A 319 -0.49 22.17 -7.59
C ILE A 319 0.49 21.04 -7.93
N ILE A 320 1.28 21.24 -8.98
CA ILE A 320 2.31 20.29 -9.43
C ILE A 320 3.63 21.04 -9.61
N TYR A 321 4.72 20.44 -9.13
CA TYR A 321 6.07 20.99 -9.26
C TYR A 321 6.94 20.12 -10.17
N LEU A 322 7.65 20.76 -11.10
CA LEU A 322 8.64 20.11 -11.95
C LEU A 322 10.03 20.70 -11.68
N PRO A 323 11.05 19.89 -11.33
CA PRO A 323 12.40 20.39 -11.13
C PRO A 323 13.09 20.70 -12.46
N TYR A 324 13.95 21.71 -12.49
CA TYR A 324 14.75 22.02 -13.68
C TYR A 324 16.03 21.17 -13.72
N ILE A 325 16.14 20.34 -14.75
CA ILE A 325 17.32 19.49 -14.96
C ILE A 325 18.36 20.24 -15.76
N GLN A 326 19.50 20.53 -15.13
CA GLN A 326 20.62 21.19 -15.78
C GLN A 326 21.35 20.19 -16.71
N PRO A 327 21.76 20.59 -17.94
CA PRO A 327 22.48 19.70 -18.85
C PRO A 327 23.77 19.15 -18.27
N ALA A 328 24.46 19.96 -17.47
CA ALA A 328 25.72 19.59 -16.83
C ALA A 328 25.53 18.54 -15.73
N ALA A 329 24.31 18.32 -15.25
CA ALA A 329 23.99 17.27 -14.28
C ALA A 329 23.87 15.88 -14.95
N LEU A 330 23.69 15.83 -16.28
CA LEU A 330 23.55 14.57 -17.02
C LEU A 330 24.91 14.01 -17.46
N ILE A 331 25.25 12.82 -16.98
CA ILE A 331 26.49 12.09 -17.27
C ILE A 331 26.18 10.93 -18.22
N THR A 332 26.97 10.77 -19.27
CA THR A 332 26.82 9.66 -20.22
C THR A 332 27.25 8.35 -19.57
N VAL A 333 26.37 7.35 -19.62
CA VAL A 333 26.67 6.01 -19.09
C VAL A 333 27.50 5.19 -20.07
N SER A 334 28.38 4.36 -19.53
CA SER A 334 29.26 3.47 -20.29
C SER A 334 28.58 2.12 -20.57
N SER A 335 28.88 1.54 -21.74
CA SER A 335 28.42 0.19 -22.09
C SER A 335 29.35 -0.92 -21.61
N THR A 336 30.52 -0.57 -21.05
CA THR A 336 31.56 -1.55 -20.67
C THR A 336 32.12 -1.37 -19.28
N GLU A 337 31.87 -0.23 -18.64
CA GLU A 337 32.38 0.11 -17.32
C GLU A 337 31.24 0.71 -16.48
N GLU A 338 31.35 0.58 -15.17
CA GLU A 338 30.45 1.26 -14.23
C GLU A 338 30.61 2.79 -14.37
N THR A 339 29.50 3.51 -14.30
CA THR A 339 29.46 4.96 -14.38
C THR A 339 29.01 5.54 -13.05
N LYS A 340 29.92 6.28 -12.43
CA LYS A 340 29.63 7.04 -11.21
C LYS A 340 28.94 8.36 -11.55
N VAL A 341 27.75 8.56 -11.00
CA VAL A 341 26.95 9.78 -11.15
C VAL A 341 26.89 10.51 -9.80
N GLU A 342 27.25 11.79 -9.80
CA GLU A 342 27.30 12.65 -8.61
C GLU A 342 26.60 13.97 -8.89
N PHE A 343 26.30 14.74 -7.84
CA PHE A 343 25.90 16.14 -8.01
C PHE A 343 27.00 16.97 -8.67
N SER A 344 26.61 18.02 -9.39
CA SER A 344 27.56 18.94 -10.02
C SER A 344 28.35 19.73 -8.98
N ASN A 345 29.59 20.12 -9.31
CA ASN A 345 30.44 20.91 -8.41
C ASN A 345 29.80 22.26 -8.01
N ASP A 346 29.02 22.85 -8.90
CA ASP A 346 28.32 24.11 -8.63
C ASP A 346 27.24 23.89 -7.56
N LEU A 347 26.44 22.81 -7.69
CA LEU A 347 25.43 22.44 -6.71
C LEU A 347 26.05 22.10 -5.34
N ILE A 348 27.16 21.34 -5.33
CA ILE A 348 27.90 21.01 -4.11
C ILE A 348 28.51 22.25 -3.45
N SER A 349 28.94 23.25 -4.23
CA SER A 349 29.48 24.48 -3.67
C SER A 349 28.41 25.31 -2.95
N GLU A 350 27.17 25.24 -3.42
CA GLU A 350 26.01 25.88 -2.80
C GLU A 350 25.42 25.05 -1.65
N ASN A 351 25.54 23.72 -1.71
CA ASN A 351 24.98 22.75 -0.76
C ASN A 351 26.07 21.73 -0.32
N PRO A 352 27.07 22.14 0.49
CA PRO A 352 28.20 21.28 0.85
C PRO A 352 27.81 19.99 1.58
N GLU A 353 26.66 19.96 2.24
CA GLU A 353 26.09 18.80 2.93
C GLU A 353 25.67 17.68 1.97
N LEU A 354 25.46 17.99 0.69
CA LEU A 354 25.14 17.00 -0.34
C LEU A 354 26.39 16.30 -0.91
N ALA A 355 27.59 16.73 -0.49
CA ALA A 355 28.84 16.17 -0.96
C ALA A 355 28.97 14.68 -0.61
N GLY A 356 29.38 13.87 -1.58
CA GLY A 356 29.51 12.42 -1.43
C GLY A 356 28.28 11.62 -1.82
N THR A 357 27.17 12.28 -2.20
CA THR A 357 26.05 11.61 -2.88
C THR A 357 26.52 10.95 -4.16
N GLU A 358 26.17 9.68 -4.36
CA GLU A 358 26.69 8.87 -5.46
C GLU A 358 25.69 7.82 -5.91
N LEU A 359 25.51 7.71 -7.23
CA LEU A 359 24.75 6.65 -7.90
C LEU A 359 25.70 5.89 -8.83
N LEU A 360 25.77 4.56 -8.70
CA LEU A 360 26.70 3.71 -9.43
C LEU A 360 25.99 2.91 -10.52
N VAL A 361 25.88 3.48 -11.73
CA VAL A 361 25.16 2.85 -12.84
C VAL A 361 26.04 1.75 -13.46
N PRO A 362 25.65 0.46 -13.41
CA PRO A 362 26.47 -0.59 -13.99
C PRO A 362 26.59 -0.45 -15.52
N ALA A 363 27.63 -1.06 -16.07
CA ALA A 363 27.87 -1.07 -17.50
C ALA A 363 26.63 -1.55 -18.26
N ASN A 364 26.20 -0.80 -19.27
CA ASN A 364 25.09 -1.17 -20.15
C ASN A 364 23.73 -1.35 -19.43
N ALA A 365 23.57 -0.86 -18.19
CA ALA A 365 22.37 -1.10 -17.39
C ALA A 365 21.19 -0.17 -17.69
N LEU A 366 21.42 1.03 -18.21
CA LEU A 366 20.33 1.95 -18.55
C LEU A 366 19.70 1.57 -19.89
N PHE A 367 18.37 1.48 -19.95
CA PHE A 367 17.66 1.17 -21.20
C PHE A 367 16.22 1.68 -21.25
N ALA A 368 15.68 1.80 -22.46
CA ALA A 368 14.30 2.22 -22.72
C ALA A 368 13.35 1.03 -22.95
N ASN A 369 12.04 1.29 -22.91
CA ASN A 369 10.99 0.26 -23.12
C ASN A 369 11.03 -0.41 -24.51
N ASP A 370 11.76 0.13 -25.48
CA ASP A 370 12.00 -0.50 -26.79
C ASP A 370 13.27 -1.39 -26.83
N GLY A 371 14.04 -1.42 -25.75
CA GLY A 371 15.30 -2.16 -25.60
C GLY A 371 16.54 -1.39 -26.01
N THR A 372 16.42 -0.13 -26.43
CA THR A 372 17.56 0.74 -26.69
C THR A 372 18.34 0.97 -25.40
N ARG A 373 19.63 0.61 -25.38
CA ARG A 373 20.52 0.74 -24.22
C ARG A 373 21.41 1.98 -24.30
N GLY A 374 21.82 2.47 -23.14
CA GLY A 374 22.66 3.66 -22.96
C GLY A 374 21.86 4.95 -22.85
N GLY A 375 22.57 6.08 -22.81
CA GLY A 375 21.99 7.41 -22.59
C GLY A 375 22.78 8.21 -21.58
N ARG A 376 22.12 9.15 -20.91
CA ARG A 376 22.65 9.93 -19.80
C ARG A 376 21.77 9.81 -18.57
N VAL A 377 22.40 9.87 -17.41
CA VAL A 377 21.75 9.88 -16.10
C VAL A 377 22.25 11.08 -15.32
N GLY A 378 21.37 11.77 -14.62
CA GLY A 378 21.72 12.83 -13.69
C GLY A 378 20.93 12.73 -12.41
N ILE A 379 21.44 13.41 -11.38
CA ILE A 379 20.88 13.44 -10.04
C ILE A 379 20.73 14.90 -9.60
N ALA A 380 19.60 15.24 -8.99
CA ALA A 380 19.32 16.58 -8.45
C ALA A 380 18.55 16.48 -7.12
N PRO A 381 18.80 17.38 -6.14
CA PRO A 381 17.99 17.43 -4.94
C PRO A 381 16.60 18.00 -5.25
N VAL A 382 15.59 17.57 -4.51
CA VAL A 382 14.23 18.09 -4.58
C VAL A 382 13.76 18.39 -3.17
N ASP A 383 13.13 19.55 -3.00
CA ASP A 383 12.51 19.93 -1.74
C ASP A 383 11.30 18.99 -1.46
N PRO A 384 11.23 18.33 -0.29
CA PRO A 384 10.13 17.44 0.07
C PRO A 384 8.73 18.08 0.00
N ASP A 385 8.61 19.40 0.19
CA ASP A 385 7.34 20.13 0.08
C ASP A 385 6.97 20.44 -1.38
N ARG A 386 7.85 20.10 -2.33
CA ARG A 386 7.69 20.41 -3.76
C ARG A 386 7.83 19.17 -4.62
N LEU A 387 7.39 18.05 -4.08
CA LEU A 387 7.33 16.79 -4.80
C LEU A 387 6.15 16.78 -5.78
N PRO A 388 6.29 16.08 -6.91
CA PRO A 388 5.18 15.88 -7.83
C PRO A 388 4.04 15.03 -7.27
N GLU A 389 4.35 14.20 -6.28
CA GLU A 389 3.42 13.39 -5.50
C GLU A 389 3.69 13.63 -4.02
N GLU A 390 2.62 13.86 -3.26
CA GLU A 390 2.70 14.02 -1.81
C GLU A 390 3.24 12.73 -1.16
N LEU A 391 4.00 12.88 -0.07
CA LEU A 391 4.44 11.72 0.69
C LEU A 391 3.24 11.07 1.40
N PRO A 392 3.21 9.73 1.51
CA PRO A 392 2.21 9.03 2.29
C PRO A 392 2.15 9.57 3.74
N PRO A 393 0.97 9.64 4.37
CA PRO A 393 0.85 10.11 5.74
C PRO A 393 1.77 9.36 6.71
N GLY A 394 2.64 10.10 7.40
CA GLY A 394 3.61 9.54 8.35
C GLY A 394 4.98 9.19 7.73
N LEU A 395 5.13 9.35 6.41
CA LEU A 395 6.43 9.39 5.75
C LEU A 395 6.85 10.84 5.54
N ASP A 396 8.04 11.18 6.00
CA ASP A 396 8.67 12.46 5.73
C ASP A 396 10.16 12.23 5.43
N LEU A 397 10.63 12.65 4.26
CA LEU A 397 11.95 12.29 3.75
C LEU A 397 12.93 13.45 4.04
N PRO A 398 13.97 13.26 4.86
CA PRO A 398 14.94 14.32 5.21
C PRO A 398 15.77 14.80 4.02
N LEU A 399 15.85 13.99 2.96
CA LEU A 399 16.39 14.36 1.67
C LEU A 399 15.60 13.62 0.60
N VAL A 400 15.12 14.36 -0.40
CA VAL A 400 14.63 13.78 -1.64
C VAL A 400 15.56 14.15 -2.76
N ILE A 401 15.84 13.17 -3.60
CA ILE A 401 16.56 13.35 -4.85
C ILE A 401 15.65 12.94 -6.00
N THR A 402 15.95 13.47 -7.18
CA THR A 402 15.44 12.93 -8.42
C THR A 402 16.58 12.42 -9.29
N ILE A 403 16.38 11.25 -9.89
CA ILE A 403 17.25 10.65 -10.89
C ILE A 403 16.55 10.80 -12.23
N GLN A 404 17.19 11.48 -13.17
CA GLN A 404 16.61 11.83 -14.46
C GLN A 404 17.50 11.37 -15.60
N THR A 405 16.89 11.10 -16.75
CA THR A 405 17.60 10.61 -17.93
C THR A 405 17.23 11.38 -19.19
N ASP A 406 17.97 11.14 -20.27
CA ASP A 406 17.61 11.64 -21.60
C ASP A 406 16.61 10.76 -22.37
N GLY A 407 15.84 9.94 -21.66
CA GLY A 407 14.65 9.25 -22.19
C GLY A 407 14.54 7.78 -21.81
N ALA A 408 15.62 7.14 -21.38
CA ALA A 408 15.59 5.77 -20.88
C ALA A 408 14.94 5.71 -19.49
N THR A 409 14.03 4.77 -19.27
CA THR A 409 13.18 4.71 -18.07
C THR A 409 13.46 3.50 -17.18
N ASN A 410 14.45 2.66 -17.52
CA ASN A 410 14.71 1.43 -16.77
C ASN A 410 16.19 1.23 -16.47
N PHE A 411 16.45 0.59 -15.33
CA PHE A 411 17.72 -0.04 -15.05
C PHE A 411 17.61 -1.57 -15.07
N ASP A 412 18.60 -2.20 -15.70
CA ASP A 412 18.69 -3.64 -15.93
C ASP A 412 18.64 -4.42 -14.61
N VAL A 413 19.44 -3.95 -13.64
CA VAL A 413 19.53 -4.41 -12.25
C VAL A 413 19.37 -3.20 -11.31
N PRO A 414 19.00 -3.39 -10.03
CA PRO A 414 18.95 -2.30 -9.07
C PRO A 414 20.29 -1.56 -8.99
N VAL A 415 20.26 -0.24 -9.14
CA VAL A 415 21.44 0.62 -9.16
C VAL A 415 21.79 1.08 -7.75
N PRO A 416 22.98 0.76 -7.22
CA PRO A 416 23.37 1.16 -5.87
C PRO A 416 23.39 2.68 -5.72
N ILE A 417 22.93 3.15 -4.57
CA ILE A 417 22.94 4.57 -4.22
C ILE A 417 23.47 4.81 -2.82
N LYS A 418 24.27 5.89 -2.71
CA LYS A 418 24.79 6.43 -1.46
C LYS A 418 24.25 7.84 -1.26
N LEU A 419 23.57 8.05 -0.15
CA LEU A 419 22.99 9.33 0.25
C LEU A 419 23.64 9.83 1.55
N PRO A 420 23.73 11.15 1.78
CA PRO A 420 24.14 11.68 3.07
C PRO A 420 23.19 11.22 4.19
N ASN A 421 23.74 10.87 5.35
CA ASN A 421 22.97 10.59 6.56
C ASN A 421 22.48 11.93 7.13
N THR A 422 21.39 12.44 6.57
CA THR A 422 20.72 13.68 6.99
C THR A 422 19.94 13.45 8.28
N PRO A 423 19.91 14.43 9.20
CA PRO A 423 19.11 14.30 10.42
C PRO A 423 17.63 14.10 10.09
N ASP A 424 16.98 13.24 10.87
CA ASP A 424 15.55 13.01 10.78
C ASP A 424 14.78 14.32 11.06
N PRO A 425 13.76 14.67 10.27
CA PRO A 425 13.13 15.99 10.39
C PRO A 425 12.29 16.16 11.67
N GLU A 426 11.83 15.06 12.27
CA GLU A 426 11.00 15.08 13.48
C GLU A 426 11.86 15.14 14.75
N THR A 427 12.92 14.33 14.79
CA THR A 427 13.79 14.17 15.96
C THR A 427 15.01 15.10 15.93
N GLY A 428 15.45 15.50 14.73
CA GLY A 428 16.69 16.25 14.52
C GLY A 428 17.97 15.42 14.71
N GLU A 429 17.85 14.11 14.88
CA GLU A 429 18.98 13.20 15.10
C GLU A 429 19.34 12.43 13.82
N LYS A 430 20.62 12.11 13.66
CA LYS A 430 21.10 11.22 12.60
C LYS A 430 21.05 9.77 13.10
N LEU A 431 20.86 8.84 12.17
CA LEU A 431 21.04 7.42 12.46
C LEU A 431 22.49 7.13 12.87
N ALA A 432 22.68 6.21 13.81
CA ALA A 432 24.00 5.82 14.29
C ALA A 432 24.78 5.00 13.25
N PRO A 433 26.13 4.99 13.30
CA PRO A 433 26.93 4.12 12.42
C PRO A 433 26.47 2.66 12.50
N GLY A 434 26.26 2.05 11.33
CA GLY A 434 25.80 0.68 11.18
C GLY A 434 24.30 0.43 11.40
N GLU A 435 23.52 1.46 11.71
CA GLU A 435 22.06 1.39 11.79
C GLU A 435 21.42 1.19 10.40
N ARG A 436 20.18 0.70 10.37
CA ARG A 436 19.44 0.41 9.14
C ARG A 436 18.42 1.50 8.83
N SER A 437 18.21 1.72 7.54
CA SER A 437 17.16 2.56 6.97
C SER A 437 16.57 1.86 5.75
N ALA A 438 15.67 2.53 5.02
CA ALA A 438 15.12 2.04 3.78
C ALA A 438 15.26 3.08 2.66
N LEU A 439 15.53 2.61 1.45
CA LEU A 439 15.44 3.41 0.22
C LEU A 439 13.96 3.48 -0.18
N TRP A 440 13.38 4.66 -0.10
CA TRP A 440 12.05 4.94 -0.62
C TRP A 440 12.15 5.40 -2.07
N SER A 441 11.26 4.90 -2.93
CA SER A 441 11.19 5.24 -4.35
C SER A 441 9.75 5.43 -4.76
N PHE A 442 9.49 6.45 -5.57
CA PHE A 442 8.19 6.60 -6.20
C PHE A 442 8.11 5.65 -7.41
N ASP A 443 7.21 4.66 -7.37
CA ASP A 443 6.94 3.79 -8.52
C ASP A 443 5.96 4.49 -9.46
N HIS A 444 6.44 4.93 -10.62
CA HIS A 444 5.65 5.65 -11.62
C HIS A 444 4.55 4.81 -12.27
N ASP A 445 4.68 3.48 -12.29
CA ASP A 445 3.67 2.64 -12.89
C ASP A 445 2.55 2.28 -11.90
N VAL A 446 2.88 2.23 -10.60
CA VAL A 446 1.90 2.03 -9.53
C VAL A 446 1.31 3.37 -9.10
N GLY A 447 2.05 4.47 -9.21
CA GLY A 447 1.67 5.79 -8.76
C GLY A 447 1.73 5.96 -7.24
N GLU A 448 2.62 5.24 -6.55
CA GLU A 448 2.76 5.24 -5.10
C GLU A 448 4.23 5.20 -4.66
N TRP A 449 4.51 5.62 -3.43
CA TRP A 449 5.83 5.48 -2.80
C TRP A 449 5.99 4.09 -2.20
N GLU A 450 7.08 3.40 -2.56
CA GLU A 450 7.42 2.07 -2.05
C GLU A 450 8.84 2.02 -1.48
N ILE A 451 9.10 0.99 -0.66
CA ILE A 451 10.47 0.66 -0.25
C ILE A 451 11.12 -0.15 -1.37
N ALA A 452 12.16 0.41 -1.98
CA ALA A 452 12.94 -0.25 -3.02
C ALA A 452 13.99 -1.22 -2.48
N GLY A 453 14.41 -1.05 -1.23
CA GLY A 453 15.30 -1.98 -0.52
C GLY A 453 15.93 -1.40 0.75
N PRO A 454 16.60 -2.23 1.57
CA PRO A 454 17.31 -1.80 2.76
C PRO A 454 18.52 -0.90 2.44
N MET A 455 18.80 0.01 3.37
CA MET A 455 20.00 0.82 3.40
C MET A 455 20.70 0.67 4.76
N ARG A 456 22.01 0.88 4.78
CA ARG A 456 22.84 0.83 5.98
C ARG A 456 23.65 2.10 6.15
N VAL A 457 23.75 2.59 7.39
CA VAL A 457 24.62 3.70 7.72
C VAL A 457 26.07 3.20 7.69
N SER A 458 26.90 3.86 6.88
CA SER A 458 28.35 3.70 6.83
C SER A 458 29.01 3.75 8.21
N ASP A 459 30.17 3.10 8.35
CA ASP A 459 30.88 2.95 9.64
C ASP A 459 31.33 4.29 10.25
N ASP A 460 31.47 5.34 9.45
CA ASP A 460 31.78 6.69 9.91
C ASP A 460 30.54 7.52 10.28
N GLY A 461 29.33 6.97 10.06
CA GLY A 461 28.06 7.63 10.34
C GLY A 461 27.64 8.70 9.33
N MET A 462 28.38 8.87 8.22
CA MET A 462 28.20 10.02 7.33
C MET A 462 27.21 9.77 6.19
N PHE A 463 27.08 8.52 5.75
CA PHE A 463 26.29 8.12 4.59
C PHE A 463 25.39 6.95 4.88
N LEU A 464 24.30 6.86 4.12
CA LEU A 464 23.44 5.71 3.96
C LEU A 464 23.70 5.10 2.59
N GLU A 465 24.04 3.81 2.57
CA GLU A 465 24.35 3.05 1.38
C GLU A 465 23.33 1.93 1.22
N THR A 466 22.81 1.73 0.01
CA THR A 466 21.98 0.54 -0.28
C THR A 466 22.77 -0.73 -0.03
N GLU A 467 22.14 -1.72 0.60
CA GLU A 467 22.75 -3.04 0.76
C GLU A 467 23.00 -3.71 -0.62
N PRO A 468 23.89 -4.71 -0.73
CA PRO A 468 24.19 -5.36 -2.00
C PRO A 468 22.94 -5.94 -2.68
N GLY A 469 22.83 -5.81 -4.01
CA GLY A 469 21.72 -6.36 -4.78
C GLY A 469 20.41 -5.54 -4.74
N VAL A 470 20.34 -4.50 -3.91
CA VAL A 470 19.21 -3.57 -3.86
C VAL A 470 19.61 -2.16 -4.28
N GLY A 471 18.64 -1.35 -4.70
CA GLY A 471 18.91 -0.01 -5.20
C GLY A 471 17.81 0.57 -6.07
N VAL A 472 18.15 1.63 -6.80
CA VAL A 472 17.26 2.35 -7.70
C VAL A 472 16.94 1.48 -8.92
N ARG A 473 15.66 1.15 -9.11
CA ARG A 473 15.19 0.25 -10.18
C ARG A 473 14.83 1.00 -11.47
N GLN A 474 14.40 2.24 -11.33
CA GLN A 474 14.02 3.14 -12.41
C GLN A 474 14.35 4.59 -12.03
N PRO A 475 14.63 5.48 -13.01
CA PRO A 475 14.70 6.91 -12.77
C PRO A 475 13.39 7.43 -12.16
N GLY A 476 13.47 8.44 -11.31
CA GLY A 476 12.31 8.92 -10.56
C GLY A 476 12.72 9.71 -9.32
N TRP A 477 11.87 9.68 -8.30
CA TRP A 477 12.10 10.34 -7.01
C TRP A 477 12.43 9.32 -5.93
N HIS A 478 13.43 9.62 -5.13
CA HIS A 478 13.95 8.71 -4.11
C HIS A 478 14.36 9.46 -2.86
N GLY A 479 14.27 8.79 -1.71
CA GLY A 479 14.79 9.30 -0.45
C GLY A 479 15.11 8.17 0.51
N GLN A 480 15.54 8.54 1.71
CA GLN A 480 15.87 7.58 2.76
C GLN A 480 15.05 7.85 4.01
N ARG A 481 14.51 6.81 4.62
CA ARG A 481 13.88 6.87 5.95
C ARG A 481 13.74 5.46 6.50
N PRO A 482 14.00 5.21 7.80
CA PRO A 482 13.68 3.93 8.41
C PRO A 482 12.21 3.57 8.17
N GLY A 483 11.99 2.32 7.79
CA GLY A 483 10.67 1.80 7.50
C GLY A 483 10.72 0.33 7.16
N SER A 484 9.60 -0.35 7.39
CA SER A 484 9.39 -1.72 6.96
C SER A 484 8.24 -1.75 5.97
N SER A 485 8.36 -2.52 4.90
CA SER A 485 7.21 -2.75 4.02
C SER A 485 6.19 -3.56 4.81
N GLY A 486 5.04 -2.96 5.11
CA GLY A 486 3.89 -3.67 5.66
C GLY A 486 3.27 -4.56 4.59
N GLY A 487 3.96 -5.62 4.19
CA GLY A 487 3.49 -6.63 3.26
C GLY A 487 3.29 -7.94 4.01
N GLY A 488 2.04 -8.41 4.08
CA GLY A 488 1.72 -9.73 4.62
C GLY A 488 2.35 -10.83 3.78
N GLY A 489 3.58 -11.21 4.12
CA GLY A 489 4.14 -12.52 3.84
C GLY A 489 3.78 -13.42 5.03
N GLY A 490 3.05 -14.50 4.77
CA GLY A 490 2.85 -15.56 5.74
C GLY A 490 4.18 -16.26 5.99
N GLY A 491 4.84 -15.87 7.07
CA GLY A 491 5.77 -16.74 7.78
C GLY A 491 5.04 -17.21 9.03
N ASP A 492 4.62 -18.46 9.05
CA ASP A 492 4.23 -19.15 10.27
C ASP A 492 5.50 -19.27 11.14
N GLY A 493 5.74 -18.27 11.98
CA GLY A 493 6.75 -18.28 13.02
C GLY A 493 6.04 -18.20 14.36
N ASP A 494 5.72 -19.35 14.93
CA ASP A 494 5.47 -19.50 16.36
C ASP A 494 6.76 -19.10 17.10
N GLY A 495 6.86 -17.82 17.45
CA GLY A 495 7.89 -17.25 18.30
C GLY A 495 7.28 -16.85 19.63
N ASP A 496 7.25 -17.81 20.55
CA ASP A 496 7.01 -17.57 21.97
C ASP A 496 8.08 -16.62 22.52
N ASP A 497 7.75 -15.32 22.65
CA ASP A 497 8.51 -14.39 23.49
C ASP A 497 7.97 -14.45 24.93
N ASP A 498 8.27 -15.57 25.59
CA ASP A 498 8.27 -15.66 27.05
C ASP A 498 9.63 -15.15 27.57
N GLY A 499 9.64 -13.90 28.02
CA GLY A 499 10.80 -13.23 28.61
C GLY A 499 10.45 -12.47 29.89
N ASP A 500 10.33 -13.23 30.98
CA ASP A 500 10.65 -12.87 32.36
C ASP A 500 9.83 -11.78 33.10
N ASP A 501 8.87 -12.24 33.92
CA ASP A 501 8.68 -11.68 35.27
C ASP A 501 8.61 -12.84 36.29
N LEU A 502 9.79 -13.25 36.74
CA LEU A 502 9.98 -14.10 37.93
C LEU A 502 9.87 -13.22 39.19
N GLU A 503 8.76 -13.36 39.92
CA GLU A 503 8.70 -13.75 41.34
C GLU A 503 7.39 -13.25 41.97
N ASP A 504 6.40 -14.13 42.09
CA ASP A 504 5.35 -13.96 43.09
C ASP A 504 5.09 -15.32 43.78
N LEU A 505 5.57 -15.42 45.02
CA LEU A 505 5.15 -16.40 46.02
C LEU A 505 4.57 -15.66 47.24
N PRO A 506 3.68 -16.31 48.00
CA PRO A 506 2.37 -15.73 48.30
C PRO A 506 2.22 -15.20 49.73
N GLY A 507 1.27 -14.27 49.87
CA GLY A 507 0.30 -14.14 50.97
C GLY A 507 0.71 -14.33 52.44
N GLY A 508 0.56 -13.26 53.22
CA GLY A 508 0.37 -13.22 54.67
C GLY A 508 0.37 -11.76 55.12
N ASP A 509 -0.76 -11.13 55.44
CA ASP A 509 -1.51 -11.17 56.72
C ASP A 509 -0.73 -10.61 57.92
N ASP A 510 -0.88 -9.31 58.15
CA ASP A 510 -1.13 -8.62 59.42
C ASP A 510 -1.22 -7.10 59.11
N GLY A 511 -2.03 -6.24 59.73
CA GLY A 511 -2.84 -6.30 60.94
C GLY A 511 -2.79 -4.91 61.59
N ASN A 512 -3.95 -4.26 61.72
CA ASN A 512 -4.30 -3.14 62.62
C ASN A 512 -3.48 -1.82 62.58
N ASP A 513 -4.16 -0.68 62.43
CA ASP A 513 -4.64 0.14 63.56
C ASP A 513 -5.39 1.39 63.06
N ASP A 514 -6.68 1.43 63.38
CA ASP A 514 -7.42 2.48 64.08
C ASP A 514 -7.33 3.96 63.65
N GLY A 515 -8.50 4.54 63.33
CA GLY A 515 -8.70 5.99 63.40
C GLY A 515 -9.99 6.53 62.79
N ASP A 516 -11.15 6.11 63.31
CA ASP A 516 -12.47 6.66 62.97
C ASP A 516 -12.75 8.04 63.63
N ASP A 517 -13.72 8.73 63.03
CA ASP A 517 -14.68 9.70 63.61
C ASP A 517 -14.37 11.23 63.71
N PHE A 518 -15.05 11.94 62.80
CA PHE A 518 -16.04 13.03 62.98
C PHE A 518 -15.74 14.39 63.66
N GLU A 519 -16.25 15.40 62.94
CA GLU A 519 -17.01 16.61 63.35
C GLU A 519 -16.35 17.99 63.58
N ASP A 520 -16.99 18.95 62.89
CA ASP A 520 -17.40 20.30 63.30
C ASP A 520 -16.55 21.57 63.05
N LEU A 521 -17.11 22.38 62.12
CA LEU A 521 -17.65 23.75 62.29
C LEU A 521 -16.81 24.88 62.93
N ASP A 522 -16.64 25.91 62.08
CA ASP A 522 -16.95 27.34 62.30
C ASP A 522 -16.06 28.30 63.12
N VAL A 523 -16.02 29.52 62.55
CA VAL A 523 -15.78 30.90 63.05
C VAL A 523 -14.33 31.41 63.23
N ASP A 524 -13.99 32.47 62.47
CA ASP A 524 -13.68 33.83 62.99
C ASP A 524 -13.22 34.81 61.88
N SER A 525 -13.89 35.97 61.77
CA SER A 525 -13.32 37.33 61.78
C SER A 525 -14.14 38.41 61.02
N ASP A 526 -15.17 38.94 61.70
CA ASP A 526 -15.33 40.33 62.14
C ASP A 526 -14.81 41.54 61.32
N THR A 527 -15.78 42.45 61.07
CA THR A 527 -15.85 43.89 61.48
C THR A 527 -15.61 45.05 60.50
N ASP A 528 -16.59 45.97 60.60
CA ASP A 528 -16.89 47.21 59.87
C ASP A 528 -15.86 48.34 59.99
N THR A 529 -15.86 49.26 59.01
CA THR A 529 -15.65 50.70 59.30
C THR A 529 -16.25 51.59 58.20
N ASP A 530 -17.15 52.51 58.59
CA ASP A 530 -17.71 53.59 57.79
C ASP A 530 -16.66 54.63 57.36
N THR A 531 -16.86 55.28 56.21
CA THR A 531 -16.36 56.64 55.99
C THR A 531 -17.31 57.43 55.08
N ASP A 532 -17.89 58.44 55.71
CA ASP A 532 -18.82 59.45 55.27
C ASP A 532 -18.10 60.64 54.61
N THR A 533 -18.61 61.14 53.49
CA THR A 533 -18.52 62.58 53.14
C THR A 533 -19.59 62.97 52.13
N ASP A 534 -20.56 63.78 52.58
CA ASP A 534 -21.49 64.55 51.76
C ASP A 534 -20.74 65.54 50.86
N THR A 535 -21.21 65.80 49.64
CA THR A 535 -21.49 67.17 49.18
C THR A 535 -22.44 67.16 47.96
N ASP A 536 -23.61 67.75 48.15
CA ASP A 536 -24.51 68.19 47.08
C ASP A 536 -23.83 69.24 46.20
N THR A 537 -23.95 69.15 44.86
CA THR A 537 -24.26 70.34 44.05
C THR A 537 -24.78 69.93 42.67
N ASP A 538 -26.04 70.31 42.43
CA ASP A 538 -26.74 70.38 41.16
C ASP A 538 -25.87 70.96 40.04
N THR A 539 -25.91 70.39 38.83
CA THR A 539 -26.33 71.16 37.64
C THR A 539 -26.70 70.22 36.49
N ASP A 540 -27.94 70.36 36.07
CA ASP A 540 -28.59 69.87 34.86
C ASP A 540 -27.69 69.89 33.61
N THR A 541 -27.69 68.81 32.83
CA THR A 541 -27.92 68.88 31.38
C THR A 541 -28.43 67.54 30.86
N GLU A 542 -29.75 67.45 30.65
CA GLU A 542 -30.47 66.82 29.54
C GLU A 542 -29.66 65.82 28.67
N THR A 543 -30.12 64.59 28.46
CA THR A 543 -31.27 64.31 27.58
C THR A 543 -31.61 62.82 27.63
N ASP A 544 -32.89 62.56 27.89
CA ASP A 544 -33.71 61.36 27.80
C ASP A 544 -33.25 60.22 26.88
N THR A 545 -33.42 58.97 27.35
CA THR A 545 -34.64 58.18 27.05
C THR A 545 -34.61 56.88 27.85
N ASP A 546 -35.18 56.90 29.06
CA ASP A 546 -35.55 55.66 29.75
C ASP A 546 -37.06 55.45 29.67
N THR A 547 -37.36 54.36 28.99
CA THR A 547 -38.59 53.59 28.98
C THR A 547 -38.96 53.15 30.38
N ASP A 548 -40.04 53.69 30.93
CA ASP A 548 -40.82 53.02 31.97
C ASP A 548 -42.30 53.30 31.68
N THR A 549 -42.99 52.30 31.12
CA THR A 549 -44.45 52.24 31.16
C THR A 549 -44.81 51.45 32.40
N ASP A 550 -45.06 52.16 33.50
CA ASP A 550 -45.67 51.59 34.68
C ASP A 550 -47.16 51.31 34.41
N CYS A 551 -47.53 50.04 34.51
CA CYS A 551 -48.92 49.62 34.68
C CYS A 551 -49.31 49.82 36.16
N GLU A 552 -49.96 50.94 36.49
CA GLU A 552 -50.72 51.08 37.73
C GLU A 552 -52.19 51.43 37.45
N ASP A 553 -53.06 50.77 38.21
CA ASP A 553 -54.47 51.05 38.49
C ASP A 553 -55.54 50.75 37.42
N SER A 554 -55.81 49.45 37.25
CA SER A 554 -57.19 48.93 37.36
C SER A 554 -57.18 47.44 37.68
N GLU A 555 -57.84 47.03 38.77
CA GLU A 555 -58.30 45.66 39.00
C GLU A 555 -59.28 45.25 37.87
N GLU A 556 -58.74 44.87 36.72
CA GLU A 556 -59.37 44.05 35.69
C GLU A 556 -58.23 43.48 34.83
N ASP A 557 -57.96 42.19 35.06
CA ASP A 557 -57.13 41.29 34.25
C ASP A 557 -55.73 41.80 33.86
N CYS A 558 -54.75 41.71 34.79
CA CYS A 558 -53.45 41.23 34.34
C CYS A 558 -53.71 39.79 33.89
N GLU A 559 -54.01 39.60 32.59
CA GLU A 559 -54.18 38.27 32.01
C GLU A 559 -52.97 37.44 32.45
N ASP A 560 -53.24 36.36 33.21
CA ASP A 560 -52.21 35.40 33.55
C ASP A 560 -51.50 35.04 32.24
N CYS A 561 -50.17 35.06 32.24
CA CYS A 561 -49.39 34.76 31.05
C CYS A 561 -49.78 33.35 30.55
N GLU A 562 -50.54 33.29 29.46
CA GLU A 562 -50.94 32.02 28.84
C GLU A 562 -49.87 31.58 27.84
N GLU A 563 -49.34 30.37 28.01
CA GLU A 563 -48.45 29.78 27.03
C GLU A 563 -49.18 29.66 25.68
N GLY A 564 -48.52 30.12 24.61
CA GLY A 564 -49.07 30.03 23.25
C GLY A 564 -49.31 28.59 22.79
N GLY A 565 -50.07 28.42 21.71
CA GLY A 565 -50.25 27.10 21.08
C GLY A 565 -48.94 26.58 20.46
N ILE A 566 -48.75 25.26 20.44
CA ILE A 566 -47.60 24.63 19.77
C ILE A 566 -47.71 24.83 18.26
N ILE A 567 -46.68 25.40 17.65
CA ILE A 567 -46.58 25.58 16.20
C ILE A 567 -45.54 24.60 15.66
N ALA A 568 -45.97 23.69 14.78
CA ALA A 568 -45.07 22.82 14.04
C ALA A 568 -44.41 23.60 12.89
N VAL A 569 -43.09 23.44 12.73
CA VAL A 569 -42.28 24.13 11.73
C VAL A 569 -41.47 23.11 10.95
N ASP A 570 -41.66 23.10 9.62
CA ASP A 570 -40.82 22.35 8.69
C ASP A 570 -39.68 23.26 8.20
N GLY A 571 -38.43 22.85 8.42
CA GLY A 571 -37.24 23.64 8.07
C GLY A 571 -36.41 23.04 6.92
N PRO A 572 -35.52 23.83 6.29
CA PRO A 572 -34.56 23.31 5.32
C PRO A 572 -33.62 22.29 5.98
N ALA A 573 -33.27 21.24 5.25
CA ALA A 573 -32.36 20.20 5.74
C ALA A 573 -31.01 20.81 6.16
N ILE A 574 -30.59 20.57 7.39
CA ILE A 574 -29.29 21.02 7.89
C ILE A 574 -28.22 20.05 7.34
N PRO A 575 -27.23 20.53 6.56
CA PRO A 575 -26.22 19.67 5.96
C PRO A 575 -25.32 19.05 7.04
N VAL A 576 -24.96 17.77 6.87
CA VAL A 576 -24.01 17.08 7.75
C VAL A 576 -22.66 17.80 7.69
N PRO A 577 -22.01 18.12 8.82
CA PRO A 577 -20.70 18.76 8.81
C PRO A 577 -19.68 17.94 8.02
N SER A 578 -19.05 18.56 7.01
CA SER A 578 -18.08 17.91 6.12
C SER A 578 -16.91 17.26 6.87
N GLY A 579 -16.51 17.80 8.02
CA GLY A 579 -15.48 17.22 8.90
C GLY A 579 -15.85 15.86 9.50
N MET A 580 -17.14 15.52 9.58
CA MET A 580 -17.61 14.21 10.06
C MET A 580 -17.56 13.16 8.95
N ILE A 581 -17.94 13.54 7.72
CA ILE A 581 -17.84 12.71 6.51
C ILE A 581 -16.37 12.34 6.26
N LYS A 582 -15.48 13.34 6.25
CA LYS A 582 -14.03 13.13 6.07
C LYS A 582 -13.40 12.23 7.15
N LYS A 583 -13.85 12.32 8.41
CA LYS A 583 -13.37 11.44 9.49
C LYS A 583 -13.84 10.01 9.32
N PHE A 584 -15.05 9.81 8.80
CA PHE A 584 -15.60 8.49 8.53
C PHE A 584 -14.92 7.84 7.32
N GLU A 585 -14.75 8.57 6.21
CA GLU A 585 -13.98 8.12 5.05
C GLU A 585 -12.53 7.78 5.42
N LYS A 586 -11.87 8.64 6.20
CA LYS A 586 -10.50 8.42 6.69
C LYS A 586 -10.38 7.19 7.63
N ALA A 587 -11.43 6.87 8.38
CA ALA A 587 -11.45 5.67 9.22
C ALA A 587 -11.64 4.39 8.39
N LEU A 588 -12.40 4.44 7.29
CA LEU A 588 -12.59 3.31 6.38
C LEU A 588 -11.37 3.06 5.50
N ASN A 589 -10.71 4.11 5.00
CA ASN A 589 -9.51 4.03 4.16
C ASN A 589 -8.24 3.64 4.94
N ARG A 590 -8.31 3.57 6.28
CA ARG A 590 -7.23 3.01 7.12
C ARG A 590 -7.16 1.49 7.08
N ILE A 591 -8.16 0.82 6.52
CA ILE A 591 -8.17 -0.64 6.40
C ILE A 591 -7.53 -0.99 5.04
N PRO A 592 -6.37 -1.66 5.02
CA PRO A 592 -5.68 -2.00 3.77
C PRO A 592 -6.60 -2.84 2.86
N ARG A 593 -6.57 -2.59 1.54
CA ARG A 593 -7.32 -3.35 0.52
C ARG A 593 -8.86 -3.28 0.64
N VAL A 594 -9.39 -2.21 1.24
CA VAL A 594 -10.84 -1.93 1.33
C VAL A 594 -11.21 -0.73 0.45
N ARG A 595 -12.22 -0.90 -0.43
CA ARG A 595 -12.88 0.23 -1.10
C ARG A 595 -14.25 0.49 -0.46
N ALA A 596 -14.50 1.73 -0.07
CA ALA A 596 -15.76 2.17 0.55
C ALA A 596 -16.51 3.14 -0.37
N GLU A 597 -17.72 2.78 -0.78
CA GLU A 597 -18.65 3.71 -1.42
C GLU A 597 -19.62 4.26 -0.36
N VAL A 598 -19.47 5.54 0.00
CA VAL A 598 -20.28 6.20 1.04
C VAL A 598 -21.46 6.93 0.39
N GLN A 599 -22.68 6.56 0.77
CA GLN A 599 -23.91 7.25 0.40
C GLN A 599 -24.51 7.97 1.62
N VAL A 600 -24.81 9.26 1.46
CA VAL A 600 -25.42 10.10 2.49
C VAL A 600 -26.87 10.40 2.12
N THR A 601 -27.82 10.02 2.99
CA THR A 601 -29.24 10.41 2.86
C THR A 601 -29.62 11.32 4.03
N ILE A 602 -29.96 12.58 3.74
CA ILE A 602 -30.38 13.57 4.73
C ILE A 602 -31.91 13.65 4.76
N GLY A 603 -32.53 13.50 5.93
CA GLY A 603 -33.97 13.60 6.14
C GLY A 603 -34.47 15.04 6.31
N GLN A 604 -35.77 15.21 6.49
CA GLN A 604 -36.42 16.50 6.78
C GLN A 604 -36.21 16.91 8.24
N THR A 605 -35.97 18.21 8.48
CA THR A 605 -35.90 18.80 9.83
C THR A 605 -37.31 19.15 10.29
N THR A 606 -37.74 18.60 11.41
CA THR A 606 -39.03 18.91 12.04
C THR A 606 -38.79 19.65 13.35
N GLY A 607 -39.53 20.72 13.61
CA GLY A 607 -39.46 21.45 14.86
C GLY A 607 -40.81 21.87 15.42
N GLU A 608 -40.81 22.18 16.70
CA GLU A 608 -41.95 22.75 17.42
C GLU A 608 -41.47 24.01 18.14
N MET A 609 -42.25 25.07 18.05
CA MET A 609 -42.04 26.31 18.80
C MET A 609 -43.29 26.68 19.58
N GLN A 610 -43.09 27.19 20.79
CA GLN A 610 -44.15 27.61 21.69
C GLN A 610 -43.67 28.81 22.50
N ASP A 611 -44.55 29.79 22.70
CA ASP A 611 -44.30 30.87 23.66
C ASP A 611 -44.26 30.29 25.08
N CYS A 612 -43.45 30.88 25.96
CA CYS A 612 -43.40 30.45 27.36
C CYS A 612 -43.37 31.62 28.33
N CYS A 613 -43.77 31.34 29.58
CA CYS A 613 -43.87 32.32 30.64
C CYS A 613 -42.90 31.93 31.79
N PRO A 614 -41.91 32.77 32.15
CA PRO A 614 -41.01 32.48 33.26
C PRO A 614 -41.69 32.63 34.65
N ASP A 615 -42.72 33.46 34.76
CA ASP A 615 -43.62 33.62 35.91
C ASP A 615 -45.03 33.98 35.38
N PRO A 616 -46.14 33.52 36.00
CA PRO A 616 -47.51 33.89 35.62
C PRO A 616 -47.78 35.41 35.48
N LYS A 617 -46.98 36.28 36.10
CA LYS A 617 -47.09 37.75 35.97
C LYS A 617 -46.09 38.38 34.99
N ALA A 618 -45.22 37.58 34.37
CA ALA A 618 -44.25 38.07 33.40
C ALA A 618 -44.86 38.16 31.98
N GLN A 619 -44.28 38.99 31.11
CA GLN A 619 -44.69 38.99 29.70
C GLN A 619 -44.27 37.68 29.01
N PRO A 620 -45.12 37.12 28.12
CA PRO A 620 -44.80 35.90 27.39
C PRO A 620 -43.57 36.11 26.50
N ILE A 621 -42.59 35.20 26.61
CA ILE A 621 -41.43 35.15 25.73
C ILE A 621 -41.86 34.41 24.47
N SER A 622 -41.94 35.16 23.35
CA SER A 622 -42.36 34.56 22.08
C SER A 622 -41.33 33.55 21.59
N ASN A 623 -41.80 32.35 21.19
CA ASN A 623 -40.98 31.18 20.86
C ASN A 623 -39.97 30.79 21.95
N GLY A 624 -40.24 31.14 23.21
CA GLY A 624 -39.31 30.89 24.32
C GLY A 624 -39.04 29.39 24.57
N ARG A 625 -39.88 28.49 24.03
CA ARG A 625 -39.61 27.05 23.88
C ARG A 625 -39.44 26.70 22.41
N MET A 626 -38.29 26.15 22.06
CA MET A 626 -38.00 25.65 20.72
C MET A 626 -37.39 24.27 20.80
N LYS A 627 -37.91 23.34 19.99
CA LYS A 627 -37.32 22.03 19.78
C LYS A 627 -37.18 21.79 18.28
N ALA A 628 -35.99 21.45 17.83
CA ALA A 628 -35.73 21.10 16.43
C ALA A 628 -34.94 19.79 16.36
N GLU A 629 -35.37 18.87 15.49
CA GLU A 629 -34.73 17.57 15.27
C GLU A 629 -34.50 17.34 13.78
N THR A 630 -33.30 16.89 13.42
CA THR A 630 -32.93 16.48 12.06
C THR A 630 -32.49 15.03 12.07
N LYS A 631 -33.04 14.21 11.17
CA LYS A 631 -32.66 12.80 10.99
C LYS A 631 -31.71 12.66 9.81
N ALA A 632 -30.61 11.95 9.99
CA ALA A 632 -29.63 11.66 8.95
C ALA A 632 -29.32 10.16 8.91
N GLN A 633 -29.07 9.63 7.72
CA GLN A 633 -28.60 8.26 7.52
C GLN A 633 -27.38 8.25 6.60
N LEU A 634 -26.29 7.71 7.12
CA LEU A 634 -25.08 7.38 6.39
C LEU A 634 -25.10 5.88 6.11
N SER A 635 -24.85 5.48 4.88
CA SER A 635 -24.67 4.06 4.53
C SER A 635 -23.44 3.93 3.67
N ALA A 636 -22.59 2.96 3.95
CA ALA A 636 -21.47 2.61 3.10
C ALA A 636 -21.62 1.17 2.62
N VAL A 637 -21.15 0.92 1.40
CA VAL A 637 -20.91 -0.44 0.91
C VAL A 637 -19.40 -0.62 0.89
N LEU A 638 -18.92 -1.54 1.71
CA LEU A 638 -17.53 -1.95 1.80
C LEU A 638 -17.36 -3.22 0.98
N ARG A 639 -16.41 -3.18 0.04
CA ARG A 639 -15.93 -4.36 -0.66
C ARG A 639 -14.44 -4.50 -0.36
N ALA A 640 -14.05 -5.63 0.19
CA ALA A 640 -12.65 -5.93 0.47
C ALA A 640 -12.34 -7.39 0.14
N LYS A 641 -11.13 -7.65 -0.33
CA LYS A 641 -10.61 -9.01 -0.50
C LYS A 641 -9.54 -9.23 0.56
N ILE A 642 -9.88 -9.92 1.65
CA ILE A 642 -8.93 -10.16 2.77
C ILE A 642 -7.85 -11.15 2.31
N TRP A 643 -8.26 -12.13 1.50
CA TRP A 643 -7.44 -13.27 1.14
C TRP A 643 -7.70 -13.71 -0.31
N GLY A 644 -6.62 -13.79 -1.10
CA GLY A 644 -6.57 -14.29 -2.47
C GLY A 644 -5.88 -15.67 -2.50
N PRO A 645 -6.17 -16.51 -3.50
CA PRO A 645 -6.32 -17.95 -3.27
C PRO A 645 -4.96 -18.67 -3.15
N PRO A 646 -4.69 -19.43 -2.07
CA PRO A 646 -3.86 -20.61 -2.22
C PRO A 646 -4.66 -21.71 -2.92
N LEU A 647 -4.01 -22.39 -3.84
CA LEU A 647 -4.45 -23.71 -4.30
C LEU A 647 -4.25 -24.69 -3.13
N ILE A 648 -5.33 -25.02 -2.42
CA ILE A 648 -5.27 -26.07 -1.40
C ILE A 648 -5.63 -27.38 -2.08
N HIS A 649 -4.61 -28.20 -2.29
CA HIS A 649 -4.74 -29.58 -2.77
C HIS A 649 -4.86 -30.52 -1.57
N PHE A 650 -5.89 -31.35 -1.55
CA PHE A 650 -5.92 -32.48 -0.62
C PHE A 650 -6.62 -33.69 -1.23
N GLU A 651 -6.01 -34.86 -1.01
CA GLU A 651 -6.47 -36.15 -1.51
C GLU A 651 -7.27 -36.88 -0.43
N VAL A 652 -8.44 -37.42 -0.78
CA VAL A 652 -9.23 -38.27 0.13
C VAL A 652 -9.46 -39.65 -0.48
N ASP A 653 -8.83 -40.67 0.11
CA ASP A 653 -8.93 -42.08 -0.29
C ASP A 653 -10.00 -42.83 0.54
N PHE A 654 -11.13 -43.17 -0.09
CA PHE A 654 -12.21 -43.96 0.51
C PHE A 654 -12.10 -45.47 0.21
N LYS A 655 -10.93 -45.96 -0.26
CA LYS A 655 -10.59 -47.35 -0.64
C LYS A 655 -11.33 -47.94 -1.84
N VAL A 656 -12.42 -47.32 -2.27
CA VAL A 656 -13.21 -47.70 -3.47
C VAL A 656 -13.42 -46.49 -4.39
N LEU A 657 -12.92 -45.32 -3.96
CA LEU A 657 -13.07 -44.01 -4.59
C LEU A 657 -11.85 -43.18 -4.16
N ILE A 658 -11.13 -42.63 -5.14
CA ILE A 658 -10.12 -41.58 -4.93
C ILE A 658 -10.77 -40.31 -5.47
N GLY A 659 -10.87 -39.27 -4.65
CA GLY A 659 -11.36 -37.96 -5.06
C GLY A 659 -10.24 -36.93 -4.89
N GLU A 660 -9.91 -36.26 -5.99
CA GLU A 660 -9.02 -35.11 -6.02
C GLU A 660 -9.89 -33.84 -5.94
N PHE A 661 -9.55 -32.94 -5.01
CA PHE A 661 -10.28 -31.70 -4.81
C PHE A 661 -9.34 -30.52 -5.01
N LEU A 662 -9.63 -29.69 -6.01
CA LEU A 662 -9.04 -28.37 -6.20
C LEU A 662 -9.98 -27.36 -5.57
N LEU A 663 -9.52 -26.66 -4.53
CA LEU A 663 -10.32 -25.67 -3.82
C LEU A 663 -9.82 -24.27 -4.18
N ASP A 664 -10.55 -23.56 -5.05
CA ASP A 664 -10.34 -22.12 -5.27
C ASP A 664 -11.18 -21.36 -4.23
N ALA A 665 -10.54 -20.90 -3.16
CA ALA A 665 -11.19 -20.16 -2.08
C ALA A 665 -10.56 -18.78 -1.88
N GLY A 666 -11.38 -17.74 -2.12
CA GLY A 666 -11.10 -16.38 -1.70
C GLY A 666 -12.14 -15.91 -0.69
N VAL A 667 -11.73 -15.08 0.29
CA VAL A 667 -12.65 -14.46 1.25
C VAL A 667 -12.86 -13.00 0.86
N ASN A 668 -14.06 -12.71 0.35
CA ASN A 668 -14.50 -11.33 0.13
C ASN A 668 -15.30 -10.85 1.34
N ILE A 669 -14.98 -9.66 1.87
CA ILE A 669 -15.89 -8.93 2.75
C ILE A 669 -16.83 -8.12 1.88
N ASN A 670 -18.12 -8.39 2.00
CA ASN A 670 -19.17 -7.47 1.65
C ASN A 670 -19.78 -6.97 2.95
N ALA A 671 -19.42 -5.76 3.39
CA ALA A 671 -20.02 -5.16 4.56
C ALA A 671 -20.88 -3.95 4.17
N SER A 672 -22.05 -3.83 4.76
CA SER A 672 -22.96 -2.70 4.53
C SER A 672 -23.20 -1.93 5.83
N PRO A 673 -22.17 -1.24 6.37
CA PRO A 673 -22.36 -0.39 7.53
C PRO A 673 -23.38 0.70 7.20
N SER A 674 -24.36 0.88 8.09
CA SER A 674 -25.20 2.06 8.10
C SER A 674 -25.20 2.69 9.48
N ILE A 675 -25.04 4.01 9.51
CA ILE A 675 -25.13 4.85 10.69
C ILE A 675 -26.34 5.73 10.47
N SER A 676 -27.43 5.48 11.18
CA SER A 676 -28.55 6.43 11.24
C SER A 676 -28.45 7.23 12.53
N GLY A 677 -28.93 8.47 12.54
CA GLY A 677 -28.95 9.26 13.74
C GLY A 677 -29.88 10.44 13.63
N SER A 678 -30.24 11.00 14.78
CA SER A 678 -30.90 12.29 14.86
C SER A 678 -30.08 13.24 15.71
N TYR A 679 -30.08 14.51 15.34
CA TYR A 679 -29.47 15.55 16.14
C TYR A 679 -30.40 16.75 16.20
N GLY A 680 -30.35 17.45 17.31
CA GLY A 680 -31.30 18.50 17.59
C GLY A 680 -30.90 19.40 18.73
N VAL A 681 -31.68 20.46 18.87
CA VAL A 681 -31.55 21.43 19.95
C VAL A 681 -32.90 21.62 20.60
N GLU A 682 -32.90 21.64 21.93
CA GLU A 682 -34.04 21.96 22.76
C GLU A 682 -33.65 23.19 23.60
N ARG A 683 -34.31 24.32 23.33
CA ARG A 683 -34.15 25.57 24.08
C ARG A 683 -35.42 25.87 24.84
N ASN A 684 -35.28 26.22 26.11
CA ASN A 684 -36.35 26.70 26.96
C ASN A 684 -35.80 27.89 27.76
N GLU A 685 -35.96 29.07 27.18
CA GLU A 685 -35.46 30.33 27.73
C GLU A 685 -36.12 30.65 29.08
N CYS A 686 -37.38 30.23 29.28
CA CYS A 686 -38.10 30.39 30.54
C CYS A 686 -37.55 29.56 31.71
N LYS A 687 -36.76 28.53 31.43
CA LYS A 687 -36.10 27.70 32.46
C LYS A 687 -34.57 27.76 32.38
N GLY A 688 -34.02 28.62 31.51
CA GLY A 688 -32.57 28.71 31.27
C GLY A 688 -31.96 27.41 30.71
N VAL A 689 -32.77 26.57 30.05
CA VAL A 689 -32.31 25.27 29.53
C VAL A 689 -31.95 25.40 28.06
N ASN A 690 -30.73 25.01 27.71
CA ASN A 690 -30.26 24.92 26.33
C ASN A 690 -29.53 23.59 26.18
N CYS A 691 -30.25 22.58 25.69
CA CYS A 691 -29.71 21.24 25.51
C CYS A 691 -29.54 20.95 24.02
N ALA A 692 -28.34 20.55 23.62
CA ALA A 692 -28.14 19.84 22.36
C ALA A 692 -28.23 18.34 22.64
N PHE A 693 -28.91 17.62 21.76
CA PHE A 693 -28.94 16.16 21.78
C PHE A 693 -28.51 15.59 20.44
N PHE A 694 -27.85 14.45 20.52
CA PHE A 694 -27.42 13.67 19.37
C PHE A 694 -27.57 12.18 19.69
N GLU A 695 -28.28 11.49 18.81
CA GLU A 695 -28.51 10.05 18.85
C GLU A 695 -27.99 9.45 17.56
N PHE A 696 -27.25 8.35 17.64
CA PHE A 696 -26.96 7.53 16.46
C PHE A 696 -27.05 6.05 16.77
N ALA A 697 -27.48 5.29 15.76
CA ALA A 697 -27.54 3.86 15.70
C ALA A 697 -26.60 3.37 14.59
N VAL A 698 -25.68 2.48 14.94
CA VAL A 698 -24.80 1.80 13.99
C VAL A 698 -25.35 0.41 13.75
N ASN A 699 -25.63 0.09 12.48
CA ASN A 699 -25.93 -1.25 12.01
C ASN A 699 -24.79 -1.69 11.10
N LEU A 700 -23.99 -2.66 11.54
CA LEU A 700 -22.97 -3.27 10.72
C LEU A 700 -23.42 -4.67 10.34
N ASN A 701 -23.62 -4.89 9.04
CA ASN A 701 -23.80 -6.23 8.48
C ASN A 701 -22.51 -6.60 7.76
N ILE A 702 -21.81 -7.59 8.26
CA ILE A 702 -20.62 -8.15 7.60
C ILE A 702 -21.07 -9.45 6.96
N GLY A 703 -20.92 -9.57 5.63
CA GLY A 703 -21.03 -10.81 4.88
C GLY A 703 -19.65 -11.24 4.42
N LEU A 704 -19.25 -12.45 4.78
CA LEU A 704 -18.07 -13.09 4.22
C LEU A 704 -18.51 -13.95 3.04
N GLU A 705 -18.11 -13.63 1.82
CA GLU A 705 -18.36 -14.50 0.67
C GLU A 705 -17.12 -15.36 0.41
N ALA A 706 -17.21 -16.64 0.75
CA ALA A 706 -16.31 -17.65 0.22
C ALA A 706 -16.87 -18.13 -1.13
N LEU A 707 -16.14 -17.87 -2.23
CA LEU A 707 -16.34 -18.62 -3.46
C LEU A 707 -15.63 -19.96 -3.26
N VAL A 708 -16.33 -21.08 -3.44
CA VAL A 708 -15.71 -22.42 -3.47
C VAL A 708 -16.16 -23.07 -4.76
N GLU A 709 -15.30 -23.04 -5.77
CA GLU A 709 -15.45 -23.87 -6.96
C GLU A 709 -14.62 -25.13 -6.73
N ALA A 710 -15.28 -26.28 -6.63
CA ALA A 710 -14.64 -27.56 -6.43
C ALA A 710 -15.02 -28.48 -7.59
N THR A 711 -14.03 -28.84 -8.39
CA THR A 711 -14.13 -29.89 -9.40
C THR A 711 -13.64 -31.18 -8.74
N ALA A 712 -14.44 -32.25 -8.80
CA ALA A 712 -13.99 -33.57 -8.37
C ALA A 712 -13.99 -34.52 -9.56
N GLU A 713 -12.83 -35.03 -9.94
CA GLU A 713 -12.76 -36.14 -10.90
C GLU A 713 -12.99 -37.45 -10.13
N TYR A 714 -13.94 -38.28 -10.58
CA TYR A 714 -14.16 -39.59 -9.96
C TYR A 714 -13.88 -40.70 -10.96
N CYS A 715 -12.98 -41.61 -10.60
CA CYS A 715 -12.71 -42.83 -11.36
C CYS A 715 -13.28 -44.06 -10.64
N VAL A 716 -14.28 -44.72 -11.22
CA VAL A 716 -14.80 -46.00 -10.69
C VAL A 716 -14.12 -47.16 -11.40
N GLY A 717 -13.25 -47.88 -10.67
CA GLY A 717 -12.59 -49.10 -11.15
C GLY A 717 -13.35 -50.37 -10.76
N TYR A 718 -13.82 -51.14 -11.74
CA TYR A 718 -14.32 -52.52 -11.52
C TYR A 718 -13.47 -53.51 -12.33
N GLY A 719 -12.44 -54.08 -11.70
CA GLY A 719 -11.52 -54.99 -12.37
C GLY A 719 -10.59 -54.28 -13.36
N ARG A 720 -10.61 -54.65 -14.65
CA ARG A 720 -9.74 -54.06 -15.70
C ARG A 720 -10.31 -52.82 -16.40
N PHE A 721 -11.46 -52.32 -15.96
CA PHE A 721 -12.10 -51.14 -16.54
C PHE A 721 -12.17 -50.02 -15.49
N ALA A 722 -11.73 -48.82 -15.88
CA ALA A 722 -11.91 -47.58 -15.15
C ALA A 722 -12.80 -46.65 -15.98
N TYR A 723 -13.78 -46.02 -15.34
CA TYR A 723 -14.60 -44.96 -15.91
C TYR A 723 -14.38 -43.71 -15.07
N CYS A 724 -13.83 -42.66 -15.69
CA CYS A 724 -13.57 -41.36 -15.06
C CYS A 724 -14.52 -40.33 -15.66
N ASP A 725 -15.15 -39.51 -14.83
CA ASP A 725 -16.09 -38.47 -15.24
C ASP A 725 -15.96 -37.29 -14.27
N ASP A 726 -16.16 -36.08 -14.80
CA ASP A 726 -15.99 -34.85 -14.03
C ASP A 726 -17.27 -34.54 -13.26
N PHE A 727 -17.14 -34.31 -11.95
CA PHE A 727 -18.24 -33.93 -11.07
C PHE A 727 -18.08 -32.46 -10.66
N ASP A 728 -18.89 -31.61 -11.30
CA ASP A 728 -19.03 -30.21 -10.92
C ASP A 728 -20.08 -30.06 -9.81
N PHE A 729 -19.68 -29.57 -8.65
CA PHE A 729 -20.62 -29.01 -7.69
C PHE A 729 -20.22 -27.58 -7.32
N THR A 730 -21.22 -26.71 -7.27
CA THR A 730 -20.99 -25.29 -6.96
C THR A 730 -21.54 -25.00 -5.57
N VAL A 731 -20.69 -24.54 -4.67
CA VAL A 731 -21.12 -23.95 -3.40
C VAL A 731 -21.19 -22.44 -3.61
N ARG A 732 -22.40 -21.87 -3.55
CA ARG A 732 -22.61 -20.42 -3.64
C ARG A 732 -22.96 -19.88 -2.24
N PRO A 733 -22.56 -18.64 -1.95
CA PRO A 733 -21.66 -18.26 -0.87
C PRO A 733 -22.01 -18.84 0.50
N ALA A 734 -20.97 -19.31 1.21
CA ALA A 734 -21.00 -19.62 2.63
C ALA A 734 -20.89 -18.30 3.43
N ALA A 735 -22.01 -17.58 3.58
CA ALA A 735 -22.05 -16.29 4.24
C ALA A 735 -22.12 -16.43 5.77
N VAL A 736 -21.17 -15.82 6.49
CA VAL A 736 -21.30 -15.54 7.93
C VAL A 736 -21.82 -14.11 8.08
N PHE A 737 -23.01 -13.96 8.67
CA PHE A 737 -23.60 -12.66 9.00
C PHE A 737 -23.34 -12.33 10.46
N ALA A 738 -22.52 -11.32 10.75
CA ALA A 738 -22.40 -10.74 12.08
C ALA A 738 -23.15 -9.40 12.11
N ASN A 739 -24.16 -9.28 12.98
CA ASN A 739 -24.94 -8.05 13.13
C ASN A 739 -24.57 -7.36 14.44
N PHE A 740 -23.94 -6.19 14.34
CA PHE A 740 -23.66 -5.33 15.50
C PHE A 740 -24.70 -4.23 15.56
N LYS A 741 -25.23 -3.99 16.76
CA LYS A 741 -26.15 -2.88 17.06
C LYS A 741 -25.56 -2.08 18.21
N GLY A 742 -25.17 -0.86 17.92
CA GLY A 742 -24.73 0.11 18.92
C GLY A 742 -25.61 1.34 18.87
N PHE A 743 -25.98 1.87 20.03
CA PHE A 743 -26.54 3.21 20.13
C PHE A 743 -25.75 4.01 21.16
N THR A 744 -25.59 5.31 20.90
CA THR A 744 -25.16 6.25 21.92
C THR A 744 -26.09 7.46 21.89
N ASN A 745 -26.38 7.99 23.08
CA ASN A 745 -27.11 9.21 23.26
C ASN A 745 -26.21 10.18 24.04
N VAL A 746 -25.97 11.34 23.46
CA VAL A 746 -25.27 12.44 24.10
C VAL A 746 -26.28 13.57 24.27
N ASP A 747 -26.71 13.78 25.51
CA ASP A 747 -27.53 14.91 25.91
C ASP A 747 -26.67 15.80 26.81
N SER A 748 -26.39 17.02 26.35
CA SER A 748 -25.60 18.02 27.11
C SER A 748 -26.13 18.28 28.53
N CYS A 749 -27.38 17.92 28.83
CA CYS A 749 -28.03 18.08 30.12
C CYS A 749 -28.11 16.79 30.96
N LYS A 750 -27.86 15.61 30.38
CA LYS A 750 -28.01 14.29 31.05
C LYS A 750 -26.79 13.37 30.95
N GLY A 751 -25.73 13.80 30.29
CA GLY A 751 -24.49 13.01 30.13
C GLY A 751 -24.57 12.02 28.97
N VAL A 752 -23.58 11.13 28.90
CA VAL A 752 -23.44 10.12 27.84
C VAL A 752 -23.98 8.78 28.32
N THR A 753 -24.89 8.18 27.56
CA THR A 753 -25.33 6.79 27.78
C THR A 753 -25.30 6.01 26.48
N GLY A 754 -24.74 4.80 26.48
CA GLY A 754 -24.68 3.96 25.29
C GLY A 754 -24.49 2.48 25.64
N ASN A 755 -24.85 1.62 24.70
CA ASN A 755 -24.60 0.19 24.78
C ASN A 755 -24.26 -0.35 23.38
N ILE A 756 -23.28 -1.26 23.31
CA ILE A 756 -22.87 -1.92 22.08
C ILE A 756 -23.09 -3.42 22.30
N GLY A 757 -23.96 -4.02 21.48
CA GLY A 757 -24.25 -5.45 21.52
C GLY A 757 -24.03 -6.12 20.17
N LEU A 758 -23.55 -7.36 20.22
CA LEU A 758 -23.58 -8.31 19.11
C LEU A 758 -24.94 -9.03 19.16
N ASP A 759 -25.73 -8.94 18.09
CA ASP A 759 -27.12 -9.46 18.05
C ASP A 759 -27.14 -10.97 17.79
N LYS A 760 -26.66 -11.41 16.62
CA LYS A 760 -26.50 -12.84 16.28
C LYS A 760 -25.45 -13.02 15.19
N ILE A 761 -24.80 -14.19 15.20
CA ILE A 761 -23.91 -14.64 14.12
C ILE A 761 -24.55 -15.84 13.43
N GLU A 762 -24.80 -15.75 12.13
CA GLU A 762 -25.45 -16.82 11.34
C GLU A 762 -24.60 -17.21 10.13
N PHE A 763 -24.33 -18.51 9.98
CA PHE A 763 -23.78 -19.12 8.78
C PHE A 763 -24.90 -19.57 7.85
N VAL A 764 -24.80 -19.24 6.57
CA VAL A 764 -25.73 -19.68 5.52
C VAL A 764 -24.94 -20.16 4.32
N ALA A 765 -25.26 -21.33 3.79
CA ALA A 765 -24.66 -21.86 2.56
C ALA A 765 -25.70 -22.54 1.68
N ASP A 766 -25.64 -22.30 0.36
CA ASP A 766 -26.46 -23.01 -0.60
C ASP A 766 -25.62 -24.06 -1.34
N ILE A 767 -25.96 -25.33 -1.12
CA ILE A 767 -25.26 -26.47 -1.73
C ILE A 767 -26.11 -26.96 -2.89
N SER A 768 -25.60 -26.86 -4.12
CA SER A 768 -26.29 -27.34 -5.32
C SER A 768 -25.58 -28.55 -5.92
N ALA A 769 -26.31 -29.65 -6.08
CA ALA A 769 -25.83 -30.87 -6.76
C ALA A 769 -26.98 -31.54 -7.52
N PHE A 770 -26.71 -32.08 -8.71
CA PHE A 770 -27.68 -32.80 -9.56
C PHE A 770 -28.98 -32.02 -9.87
N GLY A 771 -28.90 -30.69 -9.98
CA GLY A 771 -30.07 -29.82 -10.19
C GLY A 771 -30.97 -29.68 -8.95
N ILE A 772 -30.50 -30.07 -7.77
CA ILE A 772 -31.15 -29.90 -6.48
C ILE A 772 -30.31 -28.94 -5.64
N THR A 773 -30.93 -27.89 -5.12
CA THR A 773 -30.29 -26.91 -4.22
C THR A 773 -30.82 -27.11 -2.80
N VAL A 774 -29.90 -27.22 -1.84
CA VAL A 774 -30.20 -27.33 -0.41
C VAL A 774 -29.60 -26.14 0.31
N ALA A 775 -30.46 -25.35 0.97
CA ALA A 775 -30.04 -24.24 1.82
C ALA A 775 -29.72 -24.76 3.24
N TYR A 776 -28.49 -24.53 3.68
CA TYR A 776 -28.01 -24.81 5.03
C TYR A 776 -27.90 -23.52 5.82
N LYS A 777 -28.48 -23.49 7.03
CA LYS A 777 -28.39 -22.34 7.95
C LYS A 777 -27.98 -22.83 9.33
N TYR A 778 -26.96 -22.21 9.92
CA TYR A 778 -26.44 -22.54 11.23
C TYR A 778 -26.15 -21.28 12.04
N GLN A 779 -26.80 -21.13 13.19
CA GLN A 779 -26.57 -19.99 14.08
C GLN A 779 -25.34 -20.27 14.94
N ILE A 780 -24.27 -19.50 14.73
CA ILE A 780 -22.99 -19.63 15.43
C ILE A 780 -23.07 -18.99 16.82
N TRP A 781 -23.78 -17.85 16.93
CA TRP A 781 -23.92 -17.10 18.19
C TRP A 781 -25.39 -16.68 18.41
N PRO A 782 -25.98 -16.95 19.60
CA PRO A 782 -27.38 -16.68 19.92
C PRO A 782 -27.72 -15.19 20.01
#